data_AF-A0A8J6HVA3-F1
#
_entry.id   AF-A0A8J6HVA3-F1
#
_cell.length_a   1.000
_cell.length_b   1.000
_cell.length_c   1.000
_cell.angle_alpha   90.00
_cell.angle_beta   90.00
_cell.angle_gamma   90.00
#
_symmetry.space_group_name_H-M   'P 1'
#
loop_
_entity.id
_entity.type
_entity.pdbx_description
1 polymer ?
#
loop_
_entity_poly.entity_id
_entity_poly.type
_entity_poly.pdbx_seq_one_letter_code
_entity_poly.pdbx_strand_id
1 'polypeptide(L)'
;MSVTINKRATWAQYVSADKRIHAAADPAPSRNSNWNPVGGVFVHYRGSNPLFATDYTTEVDCLKDIASVYEKHTDGEDFDGDIGYNFLICPHGNIYEGRGYQRGEANYQGYIDGVGRNAGFYSICGLMNPNHTATEPLLRAYRSLIQHLREEAPQKAGPKIVPHSFGYDTDCPGHLTMYAQQGSTIDPAAPWTGLADIYIFAAQKWANAIYKSAPGYLESPENGRTGWPTVLSFTQGLQHELGISPTVQNFGPGTFNAVKARNKLPTYETNSHLIYLYNGALWCKGYWAAVKQGAWSPYSEAALQKLYEDAGLPNSEVARAEMWPYIAKALVRMDQFKLVGMGDVNIRRIQQWLNFRYVSKIGIPAMSLVPCDGIYSRDVQHGFMMALQYELGIPLGSINGYFGSGTQEALKGKSSSPLTGDLRYLFRAACYFNSPTMVPTSSGQAPLMYNPDDIATDSLTSTHLEWLHAFQRFSQIPVTGTHDYTTWAQLLVSSGDTNRSATGCDCIKEITAERGKQLKTAGYQIVGRYLDEHLPPTDPYFLDKALKPGEAQTILDAGLRFFPIFQYNGTQLGNFTYLKGYDQGKIAHQKALDHRIPPGACVYFAVDYDAMDVDIDTNVKPYFQGVKAGLAELGNRYTYGVYGSRNVCTRVSFEVGARWSLVSGMSWGYSGNLGYPLPENWSFNQIR
;
A
#
# COMPACT_ATOMS: atom_id res chain seq x y z
N MET A 1 -28.60 -5.47 -5.24
CA MET A 1 -29.38 -6.36 -4.36
C MET A 1 -30.50 -5.52 -3.80
N SER A 2 -31.76 -5.93 -3.93
CA SER A 2 -32.89 -5.18 -3.37
C SER A 2 -32.73 -5.05 -1.86
N VAL A 3 -32.78 -3.84 -1.32
CA VAL A 3 -32.73 -3.62 0.12
C VAL A 3 -34.07 -4.02 0.75
N THR A 4 -34.04 -4.75 1.86
CA THR A 4 -35.27 -5.05 2.63
C THR A 4 -35.44 -4.00 3.72
N ILE A 5 -36.53 -3.24 3.66
CA ILE A 5 -36.91 -2.26 4.69
C ILE A 5 -38.14 -2.78 5.42
N ASN A 6 -37.97 -3.08 6.70
CA ASN A 6 -39.03 -3.60 7.55
C ASN A 6 -40.04 -2.48 7.88
N LYS A 7 -41.32 -2.78 7.68
CA LYS A 7 -42.42 -1.83 7.86
C LYS A 7 -42.67 -1.47 9.32
N ARG A 8 -43.29 -0.32 9.56
CA ARG A 8 -43.56 0.19 10.92
C ARG A 8 -44.25 -0.80 11.85
N ALA A 9 -45.16 -1.61 11.31
CA ALA A 9 -45.84 -2.68 12.04
C ALA A 9 -44.88 -3.64 12.78
N THR A 10 -43.65 -3.83 12.31
CA THR A 10 -42.68 -4.75 12.95
C THR A 10 -42.22 -4.25 14.32
N TRP A 11 -42.04 -2.94 14.50
CA TRP A 11 -41.64 -2.35 15.78
C TRP A 11 -42.82 -1.78 16.58
N ALA A 12 -43.91 -1.39 15.91
CA ALA A 12 -45.11 -0.84 16.55
C ALA A 12 -45.76 -1.78 17.57
N GLN A 13 -45.58 -3.10 17.43
CA GLN A 13 -46.09 -4.09 18.39
C GLN A 13 -45.53 -3.89 19.82
N TYR A 14 -44.38 -3.22 19.96
CA TYR A 14 -43.73 -2.92 21.24
C TYR A 14 -44.10 -1.53 21.80
N VAL A 15 -44.91 -0.75 21.09
CA VAL A 15 -45.45 0.55 21.54
C VAL A 15 -46.64 0.32 22.48
N SER A 16 -46.87 1.28 23.39
CA SER A 16 -48.05 1.36 24.26
C SER A 16 -49.35 1.20 23.47
N ALA A 17 -50.35 0.59 24.10
CA ALA A 17 -51.57 0.16 23.41
C ALA A 17 -52.34 1.34 22.79
N ASP A 18 -52.34 2.50 23.44
CA ASP A 18 -52.99 3.74 23.02
C ASP A 18 -52.34 4.38 21.79
N LYS A 19 -51.01 4.23 21.62
CA LYS A 19 -50.29 4.79 20.46
C LYS A 19 -50.00 3.78 19.35
N ARG A 20 -50.23 2.48 19.57
CA ARG A 20 -49.86 1.39 18.64
C ARG A 20 -50.47 1.54 17.25
N ILE A 21 -51.72 1.97 17.15
CA ILE A 21 -52.40 2.14 15.85
C ILE A 21 -51.68 3.22 15.02
N HIS A 22 -51.36 4.36 15.64
CA HIS A 22 -50.61 5.43 14.96
C HIS A 22 -49.18 4.97 14.61
N ALA A 23 -48.51 4.28 15.52
CA ALA A 23 -47.17 3.75 15.29
C ALA A 23 -47.09 2.77 14.12
N ALA A 24 -48.14 1.96 13.90
CA ALA A 24 -48.20 0.96 12.82
C ALA A 24 -48.67 1.53 11.47
N ALA A 25 -49.27 2.72 11.46
CA ALA A 25 -49.80 3.34 10.26
C ALA A 25 -48.69 3.81 9.30
N ASP A 26 -48.98 3.84 8.00
CA ASP A 26 -48.04 4.35 7.01
C ASP A 26 -47.59 5.79 7.34
N PRO A 27 -46.34 6.18 7.04
CA PRO A 27 -45.85 7.53 7.33
C PRO A 27 -46.68 8.61 6.66
N ALA A 28 -46.98 9.68 7.40
CA ALA A 28 -47.68 10.83 6.85
C ALA A 28 -46.76 11.67 5.93
N PRO A 29 -47.28 12.22 4.82
CA PRO A 29 -46.57 13.17 3.97
C PRO A 29 -46.06 14.40 4.73
N SER A 30 -44.97 14.98 4.25
CA SER A 30 -44.45 16.27 4.74
C SER A 30 -45.52 17.37 4.72
N ARG A 31 -45.66 18.11 5.84
CA ARG A 31 -46.37 19.40 5.85
C ARG A 31 -45.54 20.52 5.19
N ASN A 32 -44.24 20.31 5.02
CA ASN A 32 -43.33 21.19 4.29
C ASN A 32 -43.33 20.82 2.79
N SER A 33 -43.83 21.72 1.95
CA SER A 33 -43.90 21.55 0.49
C SER A 33 -42.54 21.51 -0.21
N ASN A 34 -41.45 21.84 0.50
CA ASN A 34 -40.08 21.86 -0.03
C ASN A 34 -39.30 20.55 0.21
N TRP A 35 -39.95 19.48 0.67
CA TRP A 35 -39.29 18.18 0.87
C TRP A 35 -38.78 17.61 -0.47
N ASN A 36 -37.45 17.59 -0.61
CA ASN A 36 -36.74 17.07 -1.77
C ASN A 36 -35.27 16.73 -1.39
N PRO A 37 -34.92 15.47 -1.10
CA PRO A 37 -33.66 15.04 -0.49
C PRO A 37 -32.41 15.11 -1.38
N VAL A 38 -32.35 16.08 -2.31
CA VAL A 38 -31.24 16.29 -3.27
C VAL A 38 -29.90 16.60 -2.61
N GLY A 39 -29.88 16.93 -1.31
CA GLY A 39 -28.66 17.11 -0.55
C GLY A 39 -27.97 15.78 -0.24
N GLY A 40 -28.73 14.74 0.14
CA GLY A 40 -28.19 13.42 0.48
C GLY A 40 -28.76 12.87 1.79
N VAL A 41 -27.88 12.37 2.67
CA VAL A 41 -28.28 11.76 3.95
C VAL A 41 -27.52 12.34 5.14
N PHE A 42 -28.22 12.48 6.26
CA PHE A 42 -27.65 12.66 7.59
C PHE A 42 -27.56 11.34 8.34
N VAL A 43 -26.41 11.13 8.96
CA VAL A 43 -26.16 10.00 9.85
C VAL A 43 -26.39 10.44 11.29
N HIS A 44 -27.20 9.66 12.01
CA HIS A 44 -27.54 9.82 13.41
C HIS A 44 -27.18 8.58 14.23
N TYR A 45 -27.08 8.76 15.54
CA TYR A 45 -27.03 7.67 16.52
C TYR A 45 -28.16 7.81 17.54
N ARG A 46 -28.40 6.77 18.33
CA ARG A 46 -29.54 6.69 19.25
C ARG A 46 -29.45 7.63 20.46
N GLY A 47 -28.26 7.97 20.93
CA GLY A 47 -28.05 8.75 22.17
C GLY A 47 -27.60 7.93 23.37
N SER A 48 -27.33 8.61 24.50
CA SER A 48 -26.74 8.05 25.73
C SER A 48 -27.73 7.44 26.74
N ASN A 49 -29.03 7.34 26.40
CA ASN A 49 -30.07 6.89 27.32
C ASN A 49 -31.09 5.91 26.67
N PRO A 50 -30.66 4.77 26.12
CA PRO A 50 -31.59 3.73 25.66
C PRO A 50 -32.20 2.96 26.85
N LEU A 51 -33.37 2.35 26.63
CA LEU A 51 -33.99 1.41 27.60
C LEU A 51 -33.10 0.20 27.94
N PHE A 52 -32.06 -0.06 27.15
CA PHE A 52 -31.15 -1.20 27.28
C PHE A 52 -29.71 -0.73 27.49
N ALA A 53 -29.14 -1.04 28.66
CA ALA A 53 -27.73 -0.78 28.96
C ALA A 53 -26.75 -1.74 28.25
N THR A 54 -27.25 -2.63 27.39
CA THR A 54 -26.49 -3.69 26.70
C THR A 54 -26.40 -3.44 25.19
N ASP A 55 -25.45 -4.09 24.51
CA ASP A 55 -25.07 -3.92 23.10
C ASP A 55 -26.12 -4.37 22.04
N TYR A 56 -27.43 -4.29 22.34
CA TYR A 56 -28.51 -4.87 21.51
C TYR A 56 -28.21 -6.36 21.22
N THR A 57 -28.31 -7.22 22.23
CA THR A 57 -27.97 -8.66 22.09
C THR A 57 -28.87 -9.39 21.08
N THR A 58 -30.09 -8.90 20.89
CA THR A 58 -31.08 -9.49 19.98
C THR A 58 -31.75 -8.44 19.10
N GLU A 59 -32.30 -8.89 17.98
CA GLU A 59 -33.12 -8.04 17.11
C GLU A 59 -34.36 -7.48 17.84
N VAL A 60 -34.90 -8.21 18.81
CA VAL A 60 -36.02 -7.74 19.64
C VAL A 60 -35.65 -6.51 20.47
N ASP A 61 -34.39 -6.41 20.91
CA ASP A 61 -33.90 -5.23 21.63
C ASP A 61 -33.91 -3.99 20.72
N CYS A 62 -33.52 -4.15 19.45
CA CYS A 62 -33.61 -3.09 18.45
C CYS A 62 -35.07 -2.65 18.24
N LEU A 63 -36.01 -3.57 18.08
CA LEU A 63 -37.42 -3.26 17.87
C LEU A 63 -38.04 -2.50 19.06
N LYS A 64 -37.73 -2.93 20.29
CA LYS A 64 -38.18 -2.26 21.52
C LYS A 64 -37.58 -0.87 21.67
N ASP A 65 -36.31 -0.68 21.30
CA ASP A 65 -35.71 0.66 21.36
C ASP A 65 -36.26 1.60 20.28
N ILE A 66 -36.54 1.11 19.06
CA ILE A 66 -37.25 1.90 18.04
C ILE A 66 -38.63 2.34 18.58
N ALA A 67 -39.38 1.43 19.22
CA ALA A 67 -40.64 1.77 19.86
C ALA A 67 -40.45 2.85 20.94
N SER A 68 -39.39 2.77 21.75
CA SER A 68 -39.04 3.80 22.74
C SER A 68 -38.68 5.16 22.13
N VAL A 69 -37.97 5.18 20.99
CA VAL A 69 -37.71 6.42 20.25
C VAL A 69 -39.03 7.06 19.83
N TYR A 70 -39.94 6.26 19.28
CA TYR A 70 -41.26 6.73 18.88
C TYR A 70 -42.05 7.27 20.08
N GLU A 71 -42.10 6.54 21.20
CA GLU A 71 -42.78 6.99 22.43
C GLU A 71 -42.25 8.35 22.88
N LYS A 72 -40.92 8.48 22.99
CA LYS A 72 -40.26 9.73 23.40
C LYS A 72 -40.55 10.88 22.44
N HIS A 73 -40.52 10.64 21.12
CA HIS A 73 -40.78 11.69 20.12
C HIS A 73 -42.26 12.07 20.01
N THR A 74 -43.16 11.24 20.54
CA THR A 74 -44.61 11.51 20.56
C THR A 74 -45.12 12.02 21.91
N ASP A 75 -44.28 12.01 22.95
CA ASP A 75 -44.54 12.64 24.24
C ASP A 75 -44.33 14.16 24.13
N GLY A 76 -45.23 14.86 23.44
CA GLY A 76 -45.21 16.32 23.23
C GLY A 76 -45.68 16.75 21.83
N GLU A 77 -45.33 17.97 21.42
CA GLU A 77 -45.57 18.50 20.06
C GLU A 77 -44.32 18.39 19.16
N ASP A 78 -43.28 17.72 19.62
CA ASP A 78 -42.05 17.53 18.84
C ASP A 78 -42.31 16.64 17.62
N PHE A 79 -41.62 16.96 16.52
CA PHE A 79 -41.62 16.17 15.28
C PHE A 79 -43.04 15.87 14.72
N ASP A 80 -44.02 16.75 14.87
CA ASP A 80 -45.42 16.50 14.45
C ASP A 80 -46.04 15.22 15.05
N GLY A 81 -45.63 14.82 16.26
CA GLY A 81 -46.18 13.66 16.96
C GLY A 81 -45.82 12.32 16.32
N ASP A 82 -44.66 12.20 15.69
CA ASP A 82 -44.17 10.95 15.06
C ASP A 82 -42.66 10.77 15.26
N ILE A 83 -42.12 9.58 14.98
CA ILE A 83 -40.69 9.30 15.10
C ILE A 83 -39.86 10.21 14.16
N GLY A 84 -38.89 11.00 14.67
CA GLY A 84 -38.15 11.99 13.87
C GLY A 84 -37.26 11.49 12.71
N TYR A 85 -36.96 10.18 12.63
CA TYR A 85 -36.03 9.63 11.64
C TYR A 85 -36.75 8.97 10.45
N ASN A 86 -36.16 9.06 9.26
CA ASN A 86 -36.67 8.37 8.07
C ASN A 86 -36.51 6.86 8.19
N PHE A 87 -35.31 6.43 8.59
CA PHE A 87 -34.94 5.03 8.71
C PHE A 87 -34.09 4.81 9.95
N LEU A 88 -34.23 3.63 10.55
CA LEU A 88 -33.43 3.19 11.67
C LEU A 88 -32.71 1.88 11.32
N ILE A 89 -31.45 1.75 11.72
CA ILE A 89 -30.61 0.60 11.38
C ILE A 89 -30.11 -0.06 12.65
N CYS A 90 -30.40 -1.35 12.79
CA CYS A 90 -29.97 -2.17 13.91
C CYS A 90 -28.51 -2.65 13.73
N PRO A 91 -27.73 -2.85 14.82
CA PRO A 91 -26.41 -3.47 14.79
C PRO A 91 -26.36 -4.84 14.07
N HIS A 92 -27.49 -5.53 13.98
CA HIS A 92 -27.62 -6.79 13.24
C HIS A 92 -27.75 -6.62 11.72
N GLY A 93 -27.87 -5.39 11.21
CA GLY A 93 -27.98 -5.08 9.78
C GLY A 93 -29.41 -4.95 9.24
N ASN A 94 -30.42 -5.08 10.09
CA ASN A 94 -31.82 -4.86 9.68
C ASN A 94 -32.15 -3.36 9.63
N ILE A 95 -32.90 -2.97 8.60
CA ILE A 95 -33.36 -1.61 8.35
C ILE A 95 -34.85 -1.53 8.64
N TYR A 96 -35.28 -0.50 9.36
CA TYR A 96 -36.66 -0.27 9.75
C TYR A 96 -37.15 1.09 9.25
N GLU A 97 -38.38 1.12 8.77
CA GLU A 97 -39.08 2.33 8.37
C GLU A 97 -39.50 3.14 9.60
N GLY A 98 -39.07 4.40 9.68
CA GLY A 98 -39.65 5.42 10.55
C GLY A 98 -40.62 6.25 9.72
N ARG A 99 -40.21 7.46 9.31
CA ARG A 99 -40.97 8.31 8.36
C ARG A 99 -40.88 7.86 6.91
N GLY A 100 -40.02 6.88 6.61
CA GLY A 100 -39.82 6.38 5.24
C GLY A 100 -39.44 7.50 4.26
N TYR A 101 -40.06 7.51 3.08
CA TYR A 101 -39.76 8.44 2.00
C TYR A 101 -40.48 9.80 2.09
N GLN A 102 -41.36 9.97 3.08
CA GLN A 102 -42.41 10.99 3.03
C GLN A 102 -41.96 12.39 3.49
N ARG A 103 -40.98 12.48 4.40
CA ARG A 103 -40.42 13.73 4.95
C ARG A 103 -39.16 13.47 5.77
N GLY A 104 -38.24 14.43 5.86
CA GLY A 104 -37.03 14.33 6.69
C GLY A 104 -37.03 15.34 7.83
N GLU A 105 -36.51 14.93 8.99
CA GLU A 105 -36.43 15.75 10.21
C GLU A 105 -35.22 15.34 11.06
N ALA A 106 -35.07 15.93 12.25
CA ALA A 106 -34.00 15.64 13.23
C ALA A 106 -32.59 16.14 12.88
N ASN A 107 -32.39 16.93 11.83
CA ASN A 107 -31.05 17.43 11.41
C ASN A 107 -30.67 18.80 11.98
N TYR A 108 -31.42 19.33 12.95
CA TYR A 108 -31.39 20.74 13.40
C TYR A 108 -31.68 21.76 12.27
N GLN A 109 -32.11 22.97 12.62
CA GLN A 109 -32.43 23.99 11.62
C GLN A 109 -31.15 24.54 10.97
N GLY A 110 -31.16 24.70 9.64
CA GLY A 110 -30.01 25.26 8.91
C GLY A 110 -29.99 24.85 7.45
N TYR A 111 -28.93 25.25 6.75
CA TYR A 111 -28.73 25.00 5.33
C TYR A 111 -27.34 24.44 5.05
N ILE A 112 -27.24 23.55 4.06
CA ILE A 112 -25.98 23.08 3.47
C ILE A 112 -26.08 23.37 1.97
N ASP A 113 -25.19 24.19 1.43
CA ASP A 113 -25.16 24.59 0.02
C ASP A 113 -26.52 25.12 -0.48
N GLY A 114 -27.21 25.92 0.33
CA GLY A 114 -28.53 26.47 0.02
C GLY A 114 -29.69 25.48 0.15
N VAL A 115 -29.43 24.23 0.53
CA VAL A 115 -30.46 23.20 0.77
C VAL A 115 -30.75 23.08 2.27
N GLY A 116 -32.02 23.23 2.67
CA GLY A 116 -32.41 23.13 4.07
C GLY A 116 -32.18 21.72 4.64
N ARG A 117 -31.58 21.60 5.84
CA ARG A 117 -31.18 20.32 6.43
C ARG A 117 -32.34 19.32 6.61
N ASN A 118 -33.52 19.78 7.02
CA ASN A 118 -34.72 18.94 7.14
C ASN A 118 -35.52 18.86 5.82
N ALA A 119 -35.34 19.79 4.90
CA ALA A 119 -36.04 19.78 3.62
C ALA A 119 -35.34 18.93 2.55
N GLY A 120 -34.01 18.78 2.64
CA GLY A 120 -33.21 18.23 1.56
C GLY A 120 -32.29 17.07 1.91
N PHE A 121 -32.50 16.42 3.04
CA PHE A 121 -31.73 15.23 3.43
C PHE A 121 -32.60 14.20 4.13
N TYR A 122 -32.35 12.92 3.84
CA TYR A 122 -32.88 11.82 4.65
C TYR A 122 -32.11 11.70 5.96
N SER A 123 -32.79 11.37 7.05
CA SER A 123 -32.19 11.16 8.37
C SER A 123 -32.20 9.68 8.73
N ILE A 124 -31.01 9.10 8.82
CA ILE A 124 -30.81 7.67 9.10
C ILE A 124 -30.20 7.53 10.49
N CYS A 125 -30.87 6.83 11.39
CA CYS A 125 -30.40 6.60 12.76
C CYS A 125 -29.83 5.20 12.94
N GLY A 126 -28.55 5.10 13.29
CA GLY A 126 -27.96 3.85 13.74
C GLY A 126 -28.31 3.62 15.20
N LEU A 127 -28.88 2.45 15.52
CA LEU A 127 -29.15 2.06 16.90
C LEU A 127 -27.82 1.71 17.57
N MET A 128 -27.18 2.74 18.12
CA MET A 128 -25.86 2.67 18.72
C MET A 128 -25.74 3.77 19.77
N ASN A 129 -25.03 3.48 20.86
CA ASN A 129 -24.69 4.46 21.90
C ASN A 129 -23.40 5.20 21.52
N PRO A 130 -23.09 6.36 22.15
CA PRO A 130 -21.94 7.17 21.73
C PRO A 130 -20.60 6.46 21.97
N ASN A 131 -20.55 5.52 22.92
CA ASN A 131 -19.35 4.76 23.28
C ASN A 131 -19.21 3.42 22.53
N HIS A 132 -20.19 3.02 21.72
CA HIS A 132 -20.14 1.73 21.03
C HIS A 132 -19.35 1.85 19.71
N THR A 133 -18.82 0.72 19.26
CA THR A 133 -18.22 0.60 17.93
C THR A 133 -19.27 0.10 16.95
N ALA A 134 -19.33 0.71 15.77
CA ALA A 134 -20.24 0.26 14.72
C ALA A 134 -19.93 -1.18 14.30
N THR A 135 -20.95 -2.01 14.17
CA THR A 135 -20.82 -3.37 13.66
C THR A 135 -20.75 -3.36 12.13
N GLU A 136 -20.10 -4.36 11.55
CA GLU A 136 -20.05 -4.51 10.09
C GLU A 136 -21.44 -4.64 9.45
N PRO A 137 -22.39 -5.44 9.97
CA PRO A 137 -23.75 -5.50 9.42
C PRO A 137 -24.46 -4.15 9.39
N LEU A 138 -24.30 -3.32 10.43
CA LEU A 138 -24.88 -1.96 10.46
C LEU A 138 -24.31 -1.07 9.36
N LEU A 139 -22.99 -1.09 9.15
CA LEU A 139 -22.36 -0.29 8.09
C LEU A 139 -22.73 -0.80 6.68
N ARG A 140 -22.88 -2.11 6.50
CA ARG A 140 -23.37 -2.70 5.24
C ARG A 140 -24.82 -2.32 4.97
N ALA A 141 -25.65 -2.26 6.02
CA ALA A 141 -27.02 -1.80 5.92
C ALA A 141 -27.10 -0.31 5.57
N TYR A 142 -26.26 0.54 6.18
CA TYR A 142 -26.11 1.94 5.77
C TYR A 142 -25.78 2.06 4.29
N ARG A 143 -24.76 1.34 3.84
CA ARG A 143 -24.33 1.34 2.44
C ARG A 143 -25.45 0.94 1.48
N SER A 144 -26.16 -0.15 1.80
CA SER A 144 -27.25 -0.67 0.98
C SER A 144 -28.44 0.27 0.96
N LEU A 145 -28.79 0.88 2.11
CA LEU A 145 -29.85 1.87 2.20
C LEU A 145 -29.50 3.13 1.42
N ILE A 146 -28.28 3.65 1.54
CA ILE A 146 -27.85 4.85 0.80
C ILE A 146 -27.88 4.59 -0.71
N GLN A 147 -27.48 3.39 -1.15
CA GLN A 147 -27.59 3.00 -2.55
C GLN A 147 -29.05 3.03 -3.02
N HIS A 148 -29.94 2.37 -2.27
CA HIS A 148 -31.38 2.37 -2.55
C HIS A 148 -31.95 3.79 -2.60
N LEU A 149 -31.59 4.65 -1.65
CA LEU A 149 -32.06 6.03 -1.60
C LEU A 149 -31.60 6.86 -2.79
N ARG A 150 -30.42 6.56 -3.37
CA ARG A 150 -29.92 7.25 -4.57
C ARG A 150 -30.52 6.71 -5.87
N GLU A 151 -30.84 5.42 -5.93
CA GLU A 151 -31.17 4.74 -7.19
C GLU A 151 -32.67 4.46 -7.35
N GLU A 152 -33.34 4.05 -6.27
CA GLU A 152 -34.65 3.39 -6.30
C GLU A 152 -35.74 4.13 -5.50
N ALA A 153 -35.38 5.00 -4.56
CA ALA A 153 -36.37 5.72 -3.76
C ALA A 153 -37.25 6.66 -4.60
N PRO A 154 -38.54 6.87 -4.22
CA PRO A 154 -39.45 7.78 -4.93
C PRO A 154 -38.90 9.20 -5.09
N GLN A 155 -38.21 9.69 -4.05
CA GLN A 155 -37.41 10.92 -4.11
C GLN A 155 -35.95 10.56 -3.87
N LYS A 156 -35.12 10.76 -4.90
CA LYS A 156 -33.73 10.31 -4.88
C LYS A 156 -32.85 11.20 -4.02
N ALA A 157 -32.02 10.57 -3.20
CA ALA A 157 -31.04 11.25 -2.36
C ALA A 157 -29.87 11.80 -3.20
N GLY A 158 -29.34 12.95 -2.78
CA GLY A 158 -28.08 13.48 -3.26
C GLY A 158 -26.84 12.66 -2.87
N PRO A 159 -25.65 13.09 -3.33
CA PRO A 159 -24.41 12.38 -3.07
C PRO A 159 -23.86 12.59 -1.65
N LYS A 160 -24.26 13.63 -0.91
CA LYS A 160 -23.62 13.92 0.38
C LYS A 160 -24.01 12.88 1.43
N ILE A 161 -23.04 12.56 2.27
CA ILE A 161 -23.21 11.83 3.52
C ILE A 161 -22.60 12.74 4.57
N VAL A 162 -23.40 13.18 5.54
CA VAL A 162 -22.98 14.17 6.53
C VAL A 162 -23.30 13.69 7.95
N PRO A 163 -22.43 13.96 8.95
CA PRO A 163 -22.77 13.73 10.34
C PRO A 163 -23.76 14.79 10.81
N HIS A 164 -24.60 14.48 11.78
CA HIS A 164 -25.46 15.48 12.41
C HIS A 164 -24.69 16.69 12.99
N SER A 165 -23.46 16.46 13.48
CA SER A 165 -22.53 17.48 13.97
C SER A 165 -21.98 18.44 12.91
N PHE A 166 -22.26 18.23 11.61
CA PHE A 166 -21.76 19.10 10.56
C PHE A 166 -22.38 20.50 10.63
N GLY A 167 -21.66 21.47 11.22
CA GLY A 167 -22.16 22.84 11.41
C GLY A 167 -23.18 22.99 12.54
N TYR A 168 -23.24 22.03 13.47
CA TYR A 168 -24.10 22.07 14.65
C TYR A 168 -23.38 21.44 15.85
N ASP A 169 -23.44 22.10 17.01
CA ASP A 169 -22.76 21.65 18.23
C ASP A 169 -23.52 20.48 18.87
N THR A 170 -23.17 19.25 18.48
CA THR A 170 -23.74 18.02 19.01
C THR A 170 -22.74 16.89 18.95
N ASP A 171 -22.82 15.95 19.89
CA ASP A 171 -22.06 14.70 19.86
C ASP A 171 -22.59 13.72 18.80
N CYS A 172 -23.76 13.96 18.21
CA CYS A 172 -24.33 13.09 17.18
C CYS A 172 -23.54 13.18 15.86
N PRO A 173 -23.13 12.07 15.21
CA PRO A 173 -23.53 10.67 15.47
C PRO A 173 -22.52 9.81 16.25
N GLY A 174 -21.74 10.41 17.15
CA GLY A 174 -20.74 9.72 17.97
C GLY A 174 -19.65 9.11 17.10
N HIS A 175 -19.27 7.87 17.40
CA HIS A 175 -18.30 7.13 16.58
C HIS A 175 -18.75 6.87 15.13
N LEU A 176 -20.02 7.07 14.76
CA LEU A 176 -20.39 7.01 13.33
C LEU A 176 -19.86 8.19 12.52
N THR A 177 -19.37 9.25 13.18
CA THR A 177 -18.80 10.43 12.51
C THR A 177 -17.68 10.06 11.54
N MET A 178 -16.84 9.08 11.89
CA MET A 178 -15.74 8.60 11.03
C MET A 178 -16.22 7.98 9.70
N TYR A 179 -17.47 7.54 9.64
CA TYR A 179 -18.10 7.00 8.44
C TYR A 179 -19.04 7.99 7.75
N ALA A 180 -19.53 9.01 8.46
CA ALA A 180 -20.52 9.95 7.97
C ALA A 180 -19.93 11.00 7.00
N GLN A 181 -19.19 10.56 5.99
CA GLN A 181 -18.53 11.39 5.00
C GLN A 181 -18.53 10.69 3.65
N GLN A 182 -18.56 11.46 2.57
CA GLN A 182 -18.44 10.93 1.21
C GLN A 182 -17.10 10.22 1.03
N GLY A 183 -17.07 9.12 0.28
CA GLY A 183 -15.87 8.30 0.11
C GLY A 183 -15.59 7.29 1.23
N SER A 184 -16.39 7.27 2.31
CA SER A 184 -16.23 6.31 3.41
C SER A 184 -16.75 4.90 3.04
N THR A 185 -16.60 3.94 3.94
CA THR A 185 -17.09 2.56 3.73
C THR A 185 -18.61 2.47 3.55
N ILE A 186 -19.39 3.43 4.08
CA ILE A 186 -20.84 3.47 3.91
C ILE A 186 -21.27 4.19 2.63
N ASP A 187 -20.35 4.80 1.88
CA ASP A 187 -20.64 5.40 0.59
C ASP A 187 -20.63 4.33 -0.52
N PRO A 188 -21.78 4.00 -1.15
CA PRO A 188 -21.83 3.01 -2.21
C PRO A 188 -20.96 3.38 -3.44
N ALA A 189 -20.61 4.66 -3.61
CA ALA A 189 -19.73 5.12 -4.69
C ALA A 189 -18.23 4.85 -4.43
N ALA A 190 -17.85 4.45 -3.21
CA ALA A 190 -16.47 4.16 -2.82
C ALA A 190 -16.25 2.65 -2.56
N PRO A 191 -15.03 2.12 -2.71
CA PRO A 191 -14.74 0.74 -2.32
C PRO A 191 -15.06 0.46 -0.85
N TRP A 192 -15.50 -0.76 -0.55
CA TRP A 192 -15.67 -1.20 0.83
C TRP A 192 -14.31 -1.30 1.51
N THR A 193 -14.13 -0.56 2.60
CA THR A 193 -12.85 -0.46 3.31
C THR A 193 -12.91 -1.03 4.74
N GLY A 194 -14.06 -1.58 5.15
CA GLY A 194 -14.25 -2.24 6.44
C GLY A 194 -14.40 -1.28 7.62
N LEU A 195 -14.23 -1.80 8.83
CA LEU A 195 -14.30 -1.03 10.07
C LEU A 195 -13.12 -0.04 10.19
N ALA A 196 -13.39 1.12 10.79
CA ALA A 196 -12.43 2.09 11.25
C ALA A 196 -12.22 1.97 12.77
N ASP A 197 -11.08 2.45 13.26
CA ASP A 197 -10.68 2.34 14.65
C ASP A 197 -11.01 3.64 15.42
N ILE A 198 -11.78 3.51 16.49
CA ILE A 198 -12.26 4.64 17.31
C ILE A 198 -11.12 5.37 18.03
N TYR A 199 -10.04 4.68 18.37
CA TYR A 199 -8.87 5.26 19.04
C TYR A 199 -8.00 6.03 18.06
N ILE A 200 -7.84 5.51 16.84
CA ILE A 200 -7.19 6.25 15.75
C ILE A 200 -8.00 7.51 15.42
N PHE A 201 -9.33 7.38 15.34
CA PHE A 201 -10.22 8.52 15.09
C PHE A 201 -10.07 9.59 16.18
N ALA A 202 -10.11 9.19 17.45
CA ALA A 202 -9.88 10.11 18.57
C ALA A 202 -8.51 10.81 18.50
N ALA A 203 -7.46 10.07 18.13
CA ALA A 203 -6.11 10.63 17.99
C ALA A 203 -5.98 11.62 16.84
N GLN A 204 -6.62 11.34 15.69
CA GLN A 204 -6.70 12.26 14.55
C GLN A 204 -7.39 13.57 14.93
N LYS A 205 -8.60 13.48 15.52
CA LYS A 205 -9.36 14.65 16.00
C LYS A 205 -8.56 15.49 16.99
N TRP A 206 -7.95 14.83 17.97
CA TRP A 206 -7.15 15.52 18.97
C TRP A 206 -5.96 16.24 18.33
N ALA A 207 -5.19 15.57 17.47
CA ALA A 207 -4.02 16.17 16.83
C ALA A 207 -4.41 17.37 15.95
N ASN A 208 -5.45 17.24 15.12
CA ASN A 208 -5.95 18.34 14.29
C ASN A 208 -6.39 19.52 15.16
N ALA A 209 -7.16 19.27 16.22
CA ALA A 209 -7.65 20.32 17.10
C ALA A 209 -6.53 21.10 17.81
N ILE A 210 -5.48 20.39 18.27
CA ILE A 210 -4.35 20.99 18.99
C ILE A 210 -3.39 21.71 18.04
N TYR A 211 -3.08 21.14 16.87
CA TYR A 211 -1.98 21.61 16.02
C TYR A 211 -2.41 22.38 14.77
N LYS A 212 -3.71 22.54 14.48
CA LYS A 212 -4.18 23.27 13.28
C LYS A 212 -3.57 24.66 13.06
N SER A 213 -3.16 25.35 14.14
CA SER A 213 -2.55 26.68 14.06
C SER A 213 -1.01 26.65 14.09
N ALA A 214 -0.39 25.48 14.24
CA ALA A 214 1.06 25.34 14.24
C ALA A 214 1.61 25.56 12.81
N PRO A 215 2.64 26.41 12.63
CA PRO A 215 3.23 26.64 11.31
C PRO A 215 3.68 25.35 10.62
N GLY A 216 3.19 25.14 9.40
CA GLY A 216 3.50 23.98 8.56
C GLY A 216 2.65 22.72 8.81
N TYR A 217 1.84 22.68 9.89
CA TYR A 217 1.01 21.52 10.20
C TYR A 217 -0.04 21.25 9.12
N LEU A 218 -0.23 19.97 8.76
CA LEU A 218 -1.25 19.52 7.82
C LEU A 218 -2.21 18.57 8.53
N GLU A 219 -3.51 18.89 8.50
CA GLU A 219 -4.56 18.08 9.11
C GLU A 219 -4.66 16.70 8.44
N SER A 220 -4.82 15.67 9.26
CA SER A 220 -5.09 14.31 8.79
C SER A 220 -6.59 14.07 8.65
N PRO A 221 -7.04 13.19 7.74
CA PRO A 221 -8.45 12.84 7.65
C PRO A 221 -8.95 12.21 8.96
N GLU A 222 -10.04 12.72 9.53
CA GLU A 222 -10.67 12.18 10.74
C GLU A 222 -11.58 11.00 10.38
N ASN A 223 -10.98 9.87 10.02
CA ASN A 223 -11.69 8.71 9.48
C ASN A 223 -11.40 7.40 10.22
N GLY A 224 -10.64 7.44 11.32
CA GLY A 224 -10.26 6.28 12.12
C GLY A 224 -9.35 5.29 11.41
N ARG A 225 -8.70 5.70 10.33
CA ARG A 225 -7.76 4.87 9.56
C ARG A 225 -6.35 5.42 9.68
N THR A 226 -5.41 4.55 10.03
CA THR A 226 -3.98 4.86 9.93
C THR A 226 -3.57 5.05 8.45
N GLY A 227 -2.44 5.71 8.23
CA GLY A 227 -1.87 5.98 6.92
C GLY A 227 -0.88 7.14 6.96
N TRP A 228 -0.23 7.42 5.82
CA TRP A 228 0.74 8.50 5.70
C TRP A 228 0.24 9.84 6.26
N PRO A 229 -0.97 10.34 5.90
CA PRO A 229 -1.45 11.61 6.45
C PRO A 229 -1.50 11.64 7.99
N THR A 230 -1.92 10.54 8.63
CA THR A 230 -2.04 10.44 10.09
C THR A 230 -0.68 10.35 10.79
N VAL A 231 0.23 9.50 10.32
CA VAL A 231 1.56 9.39 10.96
C VAL A 231 2.42 10.63 10.72
N LEU A 232 2.24 11.30 9.57
CA LEU A 232 2.91 12.56 9.27
C LEU A 232 2.34 13.73 10.07
N SER A 233 1.03 13.80 10.31
CA SER A 233 0.46 14.79 11.24
C SER A 233 0.97 14.57 12.67
N PHE A 234 1.15 13.31 13.11
CA PHE A 234 1.77 13.03 14.42
C PHE A 234 3.27 13.39 14.44
N THR A 235 3.99 13.23 13.33
CA THR A 235 5.37 13.71 13.19
C THR A 235 5.43 15.23 13.39
N GLN A 236 4.52 15.98 12.78
CA GLN A 236 4.46 17.44 12.91
C GLN A 236 4.05 17.88 14.33
N GLY A 237 3.10 17.19 14.95
CA GLY A 237 2.76 17.40 16.37
C GLY A 237 3.97 17.18 17.27
N LEU A 238 4.70 16.07 17.09
CA LEU A 238 5.93 15.78 17.84
C LEU A 238 6.98 16.89 17.64
N GLN A 239 7.19 17.34 16.40
CA GLN A 239 8.11 18.44 16.11
C GLN A 239 7.72 19.73 16.84
N HIS A 240 6.43 20.08 16.85
CA HIS A 240 5.92 21.25 17.56
C HIS A 240 6.22 21.15 19.07
N GLU A 241 5.91 20.02 19.70
CA GLU A 241 6.17 19.78 21.13
C GLU A 241 7.67 19.74 21.49
N LEU A 242 8.53 19.50 20.50
CA LEU A 242 9.98 19.56 20.61
C LEU A 242 10.56 20.95 20.28
N GLY A 243 9.72 21.95 19.99
CA GLY A 243 10.12 23.32 19.69
C GLY A 243 10.62 23.55 18.26
N ILE A 244 10.32 22.64 17.33
CA ILE A 244 10.69 22.77 15.91
C ILE A 244 9.59 23.52 15.15
N SER A 245 9.96 24.61 14.46
CA SER A 245 9.05 25.42 13.65
C SER A 245 9.77 26.02 12.43
N PRO A 246 9.15 26.05 11.24
CA PRO A 246 7.89 25.39 10.91
C PRO A 246 8.04 23.85 10.97
N THR A 247 6.94 23.17 11.25
CA THR A 247 6.87 21.71 11.20
C THR A 247 6.84 21.23 9.75
N VAL A 248 7.34 20.02 9.51
CA VAL A 248 7.41 19.39 8.17
C VAL A 248 7.03 17.93 8.25
N GLN A 249 6.48 17.38 7.17
CA GLN A 249 6.11 15.97 7.04
C GLN A 249 7.35 15.06 6.82
N ASN A 250 8.36 15.16 7.68
CA ASN A 250 9.56 14.33 7.64
C ASN A 250 10.24 14.22 9.01
N PHE A 251 10.56 13.00 9.45
CA PHE A 251 11.37 12.75 10.63
C PHE A 251 12.86 12.65 10.24
N GLY A 252 13.50 13.81 10.09
CA GLY A 252 14.90 13.94 9.72
C GLY A 252 15.88 13.99 10.91
N PRO A 253 17.18 14.25 10.65
CA PRO A 253 18.21 14.37 11.68
C PRO A 253 17.90 15.40 12.77
N GLY A 254 17.26 16.52 12.41
CA GLY A 254 16.84 17.54 13.38
C GLY A 254 15.84 17.02 14.40
N THR A 255 14.77 16.34 13.96
CA THR A 255 13.78 15.71 14.85
C THR A 255 14.41 14.61 15.69
N PHE A 256 15.28 13.79 15.10
CA PHE A 256 16.01 12.74 15.80
C PHE A 256 16.86 13.31 16.94
N ASN A 257 17.63 14.37 16.67
CA ASN A 257 18.46 15.04 17.67
C ASN A 257 17.61 15.71 18.76
N ALA A 258 16.45 16.26 18.42
CA ALA A 258 15.54 16.85 19.40
C ALA A 258 14.95 15.79 20.35
N VAL A 259 14.54 14.62 19.84
CA VAL A 259 14.11 13.49 20.69
C VAL A 259 15.26 13.00 21.57
N LYS A 260 16.46 12.87 21.01
CA LYS A 260 17.66 12.46 21.76
C LYS A 260 18.00 13.46 22.87
N ALA A 261 17.96 14.77 22.58
CA ALA A 261 18.23 15.82 23.55
C ALA A 261 17.19 15.87 24.68
N ARG A 262 15.93 15.53 24.36
CA ARG A 262 14.87 15.41 25.37
C ARG A 262 15.15 14.28 26.38
N ASN A 263 15.81 13.20 25.93
CA ASN A 263 16.33 12.12 26.77
C ASN A 263 15.34 11.58 27.83
N LYS A 264 14.11 11.29 27.40
CA LYS A 264 13.02 10.91 28.30
C LYS A 264 12.13 9.87 27.64
N LEU A 265 12.04 8.69 28.26
CA LEU A 265 11.10 7.64 27.86
C LEU A 265 9.65 8.07 28.16
N PRO A 266 8.65 7.55 27.43
CA PRO A 266 7.25 7.86 27.69
C PRO A 266 6.79 7.62 29.13
N THR A 267 7.32 6.60 29.81
CA THR A 267 7.05 6.30 31.22
C THR A 267 7.35 7.47 32.16
N TYR A 268 8.32 8.32 31.80
CA TYR A 268 8.77 9.48 32.57
C TYR A 268 8.34 10.81 31.94
N GLU A 269 7.54 10.76 30.88
CA GLU A 269 7.08 11.92 30.13
C GLU A 269 6.03 12.70 30.92
N THR A 270 6.29 14.00 31.06
CA THR A 270 5.47 14.94 31.83
C THR A 270 4.64 15.85 30.91
N ASN A 271 5.03 16.00 29.64
CA ASN A 271 4.21 16.67 28.65
C ASN A 271 3.09 15.71 28.18
N SER A 272 1.86 16.02 28.57
CA SER A 272 0.69 15.21 28.22
C SER A 272 0.49 15.13 26.71
N HIS A 273 0.79 16.16 25.92
CA HIS A 273 0.64 16.14 24.46
C HIS A 273 1.56 15.10 23.80
N LEU A 274 2.78 14.94 24.32
CA LEU A 274 3.67 13.88 23.86
C LEU A 274 3.11 12.49 24.19
N ILE A 275 2.50 12.31 25.36
CA ILE A 275 1.79 11.06 25.70
C ILE A 275 0.63 10.80 24.73
N TYR A 276 -0.15 11.82 24.38
CA TYR A 276 -1.22 11.71 23.40
C TYR A 276 -0.69 11.22 22.04
N LEU A 277 0.42 11.79 21.58
CA LEU A 277 1.07 11.41 20.33
C LEU A 277 1.64 9.99 20.38
N TYR A 278 2.31 9.60 21.47
CA TYR A 278 2.89 8.26 21.59
C TYR A 278 1.82 7.16 21.63
N ASN A 279 0.75 7.35 22.41
CA ASN A 279 -0.38 6.41 22.44
C ASN A 279 -1.09 6.35 21.07
N GLY A 280 -1.31 7.50 20.42
CA GLY A 280 -1.87 7.58 19.07
C GLY A 280 -1.04 6.81 18.04
N ALA A 281 0.29 6.98 18.10
CA ALA A 281 1.21 6.31 17.20
C ALA A 281 1.29 4.79 17.46
N LEU A 282 1.23 4.35 18.73
CA LEU A 282 1.17 2.91 19.07
C LEU A 282 -0.07 2.25 18.45
N TRP A 283 -1.25 2.89 18.55
CA TRP A 283 -2.46 2.39 17.89
C TRP A 283 -2.31 2.34 16.37
N CYS A 284 -1.73 3.37 15.76
CA CYS A 284 -1.46 3.38 14.31
C CYS A 284 -0.52 2.25 13.86
N LYS A 285 0.37 1.78 14.74
CA LYS A 285 1.25 0.62 14.54
C LYS A 285 0.60 -0.72 14.87
N GLY A 286 -0.64 -0.72 15.36
CA GLY A 286 -1.37 -1.92 15.76
C GLY A 286 -0.97 -2.44 17.14
N TYR A 287 -0.36 -1.64 18.00
CA TYR A 287 -0.09 -1.99 19.40
C TYR A 287 -1.17 -1.41 20.31
N TRP A 288 -1.69 -2.23 21.22
CA TRP A 288 -2.77 -1.83 22.11
C TRP A 288 -2.25 -0.98 23.28
N ALA A 289 -2.44 0.33 23.20
CA ALA A 289 -2.04 1.30 24.22
C ALA A 289 -3.20 1.67 25.18
N ALA A 290 -2.98 2.65 26.07
CA ALA A 290 -3.96 3.12 27.05
C ALA A 290 -5.26 3.64 26.40
N VAL A 291 -6.42 3.15 26.86
CA VAL A 291 -7.76 3.66 26.46
C VAL A 291 -7.88 5.17 26.66
N LYS A 292 -7.36 5.71 27.77
CA LYS A 292 -7.25 7.16 27.98
C LYS A 292 -5.98 7.67 27.29
N GLN A 293 -6.14 8.24 26.09
CA GLN A 293 -5.03 8.64 25.23
C GLN A 293 -3.98 9.54 25.91
N GLY A 294 -4.40 10.44 26.80
CA GLY A 294 -3.49 11.33 27.55
C GLY A 294 -2.77 10.72 28.75
N ALA A 295 -2.92 9.42 29.01
CA ALA A 295 -2.28 8.74 30.14
C ALA A 295 -1.33 7.64 29.66
N TRP A 296 -0.12 7.60 30.22
CA TRP A 296 0.77 6.45 30.05
C TRP A 296 0.37 5.36 31.05
N SER A 297 -0.25 4.29 30.57
CA SER A 297 -0.75 3.19 31.40
C SER A 297 0.14 1.95 31.30
N PRO A 298 -0.06 0.93 32.15
CA PRO A 298 0.60 -0.38 31.96
C PRO A 298 0.37 -1.00 30.57
N TYR A 299 -0.76 -0.71 29.91
CA TYR A 299 -1.00 -1.16 28.52
C TYR A 299 -0.08 -0.44 27.53
N SER A 300 0.13 0.87 27.68
CA SER A 300 1.06 1.64 26.85
C SER A 300 2.50 1.17 27.04
N GLU A 301 2.87 0.91 28.29
CA GLU A 301 4.19 0.38 28.63
C GLU A 301 4.42 -1.01 28.01
N ALA A 302 3.44 -1.92 28.13
CA ALA A 302 3.50 -3.25 27.52
C ALA A 302 3.53 -3.18 25.98
N ALA A 303 2.75 -2.29 25.38
CA ALA A 303 2.76 -2.03 23.94
C ALA A 303 4.12 -1.55 23.44
N LEU A 304 4.75 -0.61 24.17
CA LEU A 304 6.08 -0.15 23.87
C LEU A 304 7.11 -1.28 23.98
N GLN A 305 7.10 -2.03 25.09
CA GLN A 305 7.98 -3.19 25.28
C GLN A 305 7.82 -4.22 24.15
N LYS A 306 6.58 -4.49 23.73
CA LYS A 306 6.30 -5.39 22.62
C LYS A 306 6.87 -4.87 21.30
N LEU A 307 6.80 -3.56 21.04
CA LEU A 307 7.44 -2.95 19.87
C LEU A 307 8.96 -3.13 19.88
N TYR A 308 9.62 -2.99 21.03
CA TYR A 308 11.06 -3.27 21.15
C TYR A 308 11.39 -4.72 20.81
N GLU A 309 10.65 -5.67 21.38
CA GLU A 309 10.81 -7.11 21.07
C GLU A 309 10.59 -7.41 19.59
N ASP A 310 9.50 -6.89 19.03
CA ASP A 310 9.13 -7.10 17.64
C ASP A 310 10.16 -6.49 16.67
N ALA A 311 10.81 -5.39 17.06
CA ALA A 311 11.92 -4.77 16.34
C ALA A 311 13.28 -5.48 16.56
N GLY A 312 13.36 -6.50 17.41
CA GLY A 312 14.59 -7.23 17.72
C GLY A 312 15.52 -6.50 18.68
N LEU A 313 15.03 -5.52 19.43
CA LEU A 313 15.86 -4.68 20.30
C LEU A 313 15.90 -5.19 21.75
N PRO A 314 17.02 -4.93 22.48
CA PRO A 314 17.08 -5.18 23.91
C PRO A 314 16.07 -4.32 24.68
N ASN A 315 15.48 -4.89 25.73
CA ASN A 315 14.34 -4.28 26.45
C ASN A 315 14.67 -3.84 27.89
N SER A 316 15.95 -3.85 28.29
CA SER A 316 16.34 -3.24 29.57
C SER A 316 16.07 -1.73 29.53
N GLU A 317 15.82 -1.10 30.68
CA GLU A 317 15.50 0.33 30.72
C GLU A 317 16.59 1.21 30.08
N VAL A 318 17.87 0.91 30.36
CA VAL A 318 19.01 1.60 29.75
C VAL A 318 19.01 1.44 28.23
N ALA A 319 18.84 0.22 27.74
CA ALA A 319 18.78 -0.05 26.31
C ALA A 319 17.59 0.64 25.64
N ARG A 320 16.44 0.68 26.32
CA ARG A 320 15.27 1.41 25.83
C ARG A 320 15.54 2.90 25.70
N ALA A 321 16.15 3.50 26.71
CA ALA A 321 16.50 4.92 26.69
C ALA A 321 17.46 5.25 25.53
N GLU A 322 18.51 4.44 25.33
CA GLU A 322 19.47 4.62 24.21
C GLU A 322 18.79 4.50 22.84
N MET A 323 17.87 3.55 22.68
CA MET A 323 17.18 3.27 21.43
C MET A 323 15.93 4.14 21.20
N TRP A 324 15.53 4.95 22.18
CA TRP A 324 14.29 5.72 22.12
C TRP A 324 14.17 6.64 20.88
N PRO A 325 15.22 7.37 20.44
CA PRO A 325 15.11 8.19 19.23
C PRO A 325 14.78 7.39 17.97
N TYR A 326 15.25 6.15 17.88
CA TYR A 326 14.95 5.25 16.75
C TYR A 326 13.51 4.73 16.83
N ILE A 327 13.03 4.40 18.02
CA ILE A 327 11.66 3.94 18.25
C ILE A 327 10.65 5.07 18.06
N ALA A 328 10.95 6.28 18.54
CA ALA A 328 10.13 7.46 18.30
C ALA A 328 10.01 7.76 16.80
N LYS A 329 11.11 7.66 16.04
CA LYS A 329 11.08 7.75 14.58
C LYS A 329 10.21 6.66 13.97
N ALA A 330 10.40 5.41 14.38
CA ALA A 330 9.65 4.27 13.88
C ALA A 330 8.14 4.42 14.12
N LEU A 331 7.72 4.90 15.30
CA LEU A 331 6.32 5.10 15.70
C LEU A 331 5.54 6.02 14.75
N VAL A 332 6.18 7.06 14.21
CA VAL A 332 5.53 8.07 13.35
C VAL A 332 5.90 7.94 11.86
N ARG A 333 6.41 6.77 11.45
CA ARG A 333 6.56 6.35 10.04
C ARG A 333 5.60 5.20 9.72
N MET A 334 5.66 4.63 8.52
CA MET A 334 4.86 3.46 8.13
C MET A 334 5.57 2.11 8.34
N ASP A 335 6.80 2.08 8.86
CA ASP A 335 7.54 0.84 9.12
C ASP A 335 6.75 -0.16 9.99
N GLN A 336 6.57 -1.39 9.56
CA GLN A 336 5.83 -2.40 10.33
C GLN A 336 6.80 -3.36 11.04
N PHE A 337 6.55 -3.68 12.31
CA PHE A 337 7.40 -4.56 13.14
C PHE A 337 6.70 -5.87 13.53
N LYS A 338 5.40 -5.97 13.27
CA LYS A 338 4.65 -7.21 13.34
C LYS A 338 4.74 -7.96 12.02
N LEU A 339 4.91 -9.28 12.10
CA LEU A 339 4.79 -10.16 10.94
C LEU A 339 3.44 -9.93 10.26
N VAL A 340 3.45 -9.53 8.99
CA VAL A 340 2.21 -9.35 8.21
C VAL A 340 1.77 -10.68 7.60
N GLY A 341 0.53 -10.78 7.11
CA GLY A 341 -0.03 -12.03 6.60
C GLY A 341 0.73 -12.67 5.43
N MET A 342 1.44 -11.87 4.63
CA MET A 342 2.34 -12.35 3.55
C MET A 342 3.82 -12.33 3.93
N GLY A 343 4.13 -12.03 5.19
CA GLY A 343 5.50 -11.93 5.68
C GLY A 343 6.10 -13.31 5.96
N ASP A 344 7.39 -13.43 5.70
CA ASP A 344 8.18 -14.62 6.01
C ASP A 344 8.85 -14.53 7.39
N VAL A 345 8.73 -15.59 8.18
CA VAL A 345 9.27 -15.62 9.56
C VAL A 345 10.80 -15.60 9.60
N ASN A 346 11.49 -16.16 8.61
CA ASN A 346 12.94 -16.14 8.52
C ASN A 346 13.44 -14.77 8.04
N ILE A 347 12.74 -14.12 7.09
CA ILE A 347 13.00 -12.71 6.76
C ILE A 347 12.86 -11.84 8.01
N ARG A 348 11.79 -12.05 8.81
CA ARG A 348 11.61 -11.35 10.08
C ARG A 348 12.76 -11.56 11.06
N ARG A 349 13.26 -12.80 11.20
CA ARG A 349 14.42 -13.09 12.04
C ARG A 349 15.67 -12.33 11.58
N ILE A 350 15.91 -12.24 10.27
CA ILE A 350 17.04 -11.47 9.71
C ILE A 350 16.85 -9.98 9.98
N GLN A 351 15.65 -9.43 9.76
CA GLN A 351 15.32 -8.02 10.04
C GLN A 351 15.57 -7.65 11.51
N GLN A 352 15.10 -8.48 12.44
CA GLN A 352 15.33 -8.30 13.88
C GLN A 352 16.81 -8.39 14.24
N TRP A 353 17.54 -9.34 13.64
CA TRP A 353 18.98 -9.47 13.84
C TRP A 353 19.75 -8.25 13.31
N LEU A 354 19.38 -7.71 12.15
CA LEU A 354 19.97 -6.49 11.60
C LEU A 354 19.80 -5.30 12.56
N ASN A 355 18.59 -5.11 13.10
CA ASN A 355 18.30 -4.06 14.07
C ASN A 355 19.12 -4.24 15.36
N PHE A 356 19.13 -5.45 15.92
CA PHE A 356 19.91 -5.76 17.12
C PHE A 356 21.40 -5.47 16.93
N ARG A 357 21.98 -6.04 15.87
CA ARG A 357 23.43 -6.02 15.64
C ARG A 357 23.91 -4.64 15.21
N TYR A 358 23.33 -4.09 14.16
CA TYR A 358 23.92 -2.93 13.48
C TYR A 358 23.36 -1.59 13.95
N VAL A 359 22.12 -1.56 14.43
CA VAL A 359 21.53 -0.34 15.00
C VAL A 359 21.81 -0.25 16.49
N SER A 360 21.52 -1.30 17.27
CA SER A 360 21.66 -1.25 18.73
C SER A 360 23.08 -1.52 19.23
N LYS A 361 23.79 -2.55 18.74
CA LYS A 361 25.12 -2.91 19.26
C LYS A 361 26.26 -2.12 18.60
N ILE A 362 26.28 -2.03 17.28
CA ILE A 362 27.33 -1.31 16.55
C ILE A 362 27.03 0.20 16.47
N GLY A 363 25.76 0.57 16.28
CA GLY A 363 25.36 1.98 16.18
C GLY A 363 25.82 2.64 14.88
N ILE A 364 25.57 2.00 13.73
CA ILE A 364 25.87 2.60 12.42
C ILE A 364 25.09 3.93 12.28
N PRO A 365 25.77 5.10 12.18
CA PRO A 365 25.08 6.39 12.26
C PRO A 365 24.02 6.64 11.18
N ALA A 366 24.25 6.11 9.97
CA ALA A 366 23.34 6.24 8.84
C ALA A 366 22.15 5.25 8.90
N MET A 367 22.21 4.22 9.74
CA MET A 367 21.24 3.13 9.75
C MET A 367 20.08 3.43 10.71
N SER A 368 18.86 3.46 10.18
CA SER A 368 17.63 3.44 10.99
C SER A 368 17.16 1.99 11.19
N LEU A 369 16.17 1.79 12.07
CA LEU A 369 15.51 0.49 12.17
C LEU A 369 14.92 0.10 10.81
N VAL A 370 15.22 -1.12 10.36
CA VAL A 370 14.52 -1.76 9.25
C VAL A 370 13.19 -2.31 9.78
N PRO A 371 12.11 -2.33 8.97
CA PRO A 371 10.86 -2.98 9.37
C PRO A 371 11.10 -4.47 9.68
N CYS A 372 10.28 -5.03 10.57
CA CYS A 372 10.32 -6.44 11.00
C CYS A 372 9.02 -7.16 10.62
N ASP A 373 8.49 -6.86 9.43
CA ASP A 373 7.23 -7.33 8.90
C ASP A 373 7.32 -8.67 8.15
N GLY A 374 8.53 -9.21 7.96
CA GLY A 374 8.79 -10.40 7.16
C GLY A 374 8.82 -10.15 5.65
N ILE A 375 8.84 -8.91 5.19
CA ILE A 375 8.95 -8.54 3.77
C ILE A 375 10.33 -7.95 3.48
N TYR A 376 11.03 -8.46 2.47
CA TYR A 376 12.31 -7.88 2.06
C TYR A 376 12.08 -6.61 1.24
N SER A 377 11.85 -5.49 1.92
CA SER A 377 11.56 -4.20 1.32
C SER A 377 12.84 -3.40 1.00
N ARG A 378 12.67 -2.28 0.28
CA ARG A 378 13.75 -1.31 0.00
C ARG A 378 14.51 -0.88 1.25
N ASP A 379 13.81 -0.60 2.36
CA ASP A 379 14.46 -0.18 3.60
C ASP A 379 15.31 -1.30 4.20
N VAL A 380 14.86 -2.56 4.07
CA VAL A 380 15.64 -3.73 4.49
C VAL A 380 16.87 -3.90 3.60
N GLN A 381 16.76 -3.74 2.28
CA GLN A 381 17.89 -3.79 1.35
C GLN A 381 18.93 -2.71 1.66
N HIS A 382 18.51 -1.47 1.97
CA HIS A 382 19.43 -0.40 2.36
C HIS A 382 20.14 -0.72 3.68
N GLY A 383 19.40 -1.15 4.71
CA GLY A 383 19.97 -1.54 5.99
C GLY A 383 20.91 -2.75 5.88
N PHE A 384 20.56 -3.74 5.05
CA PHE A 384 21.38 -4.90 4.74
C PHE A 384 22.69 -4.50 4.04
N MET A 385 22.64 -3.56 3.09
CA MET A 385 23.85 -3.03 2.45
C MET A 385 24.74 -2.29 3.46
N MET A 386 24.18 -1.52 4.39
CA MET A 386 24.95 -0.86 5.45
C MET A 386 25.65 -1.86 6.38
N ALA A 387 24.95 -2.93 6.76
CA ALA A 387 25.52 -4.04 7.52
C ALA A 387 26.68 -4.69 6.78
N LEU A 388 26.51 -4.98 5.48
CA LEU A 388 27.58 -5.53 4.65
C LEU A 388 28.78 -4.59 4.56
N GLN A 389 28.56 -3.29 4.32
CA GLN A 389 29.63 -2.30 4.28
C GLN A 389 30.47 -2.31 5.57
N TYR A 390 29.82 -2.42 6.73
CA TYR A 390 30.50 -2.56 8.01
C TYR A 390 31.37 -3.83 8.07
N GLU A 391 30.81 -5.01 7.73
CA GLU A 391 31.55 -6.29 7.74
C GLU A 391 32.70 -6.33 6.71
N LEU A 392 32.62 -5.51 5.66
CA LEU A 392 33.68 -5.32 4.69
C LEU A 392 34.81 -4.40 5.19
N GLY A 393 34.65 -3.77 6.36
CA GLY A 393 35.64 -2.89 6.98
C GLY A 393 35.53 -1.43 6.52
N ILE A 394 34.42 -1.02 5.92
CA ILE A 394 34.19 0.39 5.57
C ILE A 394 33.96 1.18 6.86
N PRO A 395 34.66 2.31 7.09
CA PRO A 395 34.51 3.11 8.30
C PRO A 395 33.06 3.58 8.52
N LEU A 396 32.61 3.62 9.77
CA LEU A 396 31.22 3.96 10.14
C LEU A 396 30.70 5.26 9.51
N GLY A 397 31.54 6.30 9.42
CA GLY A 397 31.18 7.58 8.81
C GLY A 397 31.06 7.57 7.28
N SER A 398 31.49 6.49 6.63
CA SER A 398 31.45 6.30 5.17
C SER A 398 30.38 5.30 4.73
N ILE A 399 29.72 4.62 5.67
CA ILE A 399 28.61 3.71 5.40
C ILE A 399 27.39 4.50 4.95
N ASN A 400 26.80 4.10 3.83
CA ASN A 400 25.71 4.83 3.17
C ASN A 400 24.61 3.93 2.57
N GLY A 401 24.81 2.61 2.56
CA GLY A 401 23.82 1.66 2.03
C GLY A 401 23.75 1.57 0.50
N TYR A 402 24.67 2.20 -0.23
CA TYR A 402 24.75 2.14 -1.69
C TYR A 402 25.82 1.16 -2.18
N PHE A 403 25.55 0.45 -3.28
CA PHE A 403 26.51 -0.41 -3.96
C PHE A 403 27.49 0.37 -4.86
N GLY A 404 28.17 1.37 -4.28
CA GLY A 404 29.12 2.24 -4.97
C GLY A 404 30.52 1.64 -5.10
N SER A 405 31.46 2.40 -5.69
CA SER A 405 32.84 1.98 -5.94
C SER A 405 33.54 1.42 -4.69
N GLY A 406 33.41 2.09 -3.54
CA GLY A 406 34.03 1.62 -2.29
C GLY A 406 33.50 0.26 -1.83
N THR A 407 32.21 -0.03 -2.01
CA THR A 407 31.64 -1.35 -1.71
C THR A 407 32.12 -2.40 -2.71
N GLN A 408 32.18 -2.04 -3.99
CA GLN A 408 32.67 -2.94 -5.03
C GLN A 408 34.15 -3.30 -4.82
N GLU A 409 35.00 -2.32 -4.52
CA GLU A 409 36.41 -2.53 -4.21
C GLU A 409 36.60 -3.40 -2.97
N ALA A 410 35.83 -3.12 -1.90
CA ALA A 410 35.92 -3.92 -0.68
C ALA A 410 35.51 -5.38 -0.90
N LEU A 411 34.47 -5.64 -1.72
CA LEU A 411 34.08 -7.00 -2.11
C LEU A 411 35.12 -7.69 -3.00
N LYS A 412 35.69 -6.97 -3.99
CA LYS A 412 36.78 -7.51 -4.84
C LYS A 412 38.03 -7.85 -4.03
N GLY A 413 38.27 -7.11 -2.94
CA GLY A 413 39.38 -7.35 -2.01
C GLY A 413 39.16 -8.54 -1.07
N LYS A 414 37.96 -9.13 -0.99
CA LYS A 414 37.72 -10.34 -0.20
C LYS A 414 38.17 -11.58 -0.98
N SER A 415 38.89 -12.48 -0.31
CA SER A 415 39.23 -13.78 -0.89
C SER A 415 37.98 -14.65 -1.01
N SER A 416 38.02 -15.65 -1.90
CA SER A 416 36.98 -16.68 -1.99
C SER A 416 37.07 -17.75 -0.89
N SER A 417 37.79 -17.46 0.21
CA SER A 417 37.90 -18.37 1.36
C SER A 417 36.56 -18.46 2.08
N PRO A 418 36.17 -19.64 2.63
CA PRO A 418 34.88 -19.79 3.30
C PRO A 418 34.59 -18.63 4.28
N LEU A 419 33.45 -17.96 4.08
CA LEU A 419 33.00 -16.89 4.96
C LEU A 419 32.66 -17.48 6.33
N THR A 420 32.90 -16.71 7.38
CA THR A 420 32.49 -17.04 8.76
C THR A 420 31.77 -15.85 9.42
N GLY A 421 31.11 -16.11 10.54
CA GLY A 421 30.48 -15.08 11.37
C GLY A 421 29.43 -14.24 10.65
N ASP A 422 29.40 -12.94 10.94
CA ASP A 422 28.38 -12.01 10.45
C ASP A 422 28.41 -11.85 8.93
N LEU A 423 29.61 -11.85 8.30
CA LEU A 423 29.72 -11.77 6.83
C LEU A 423 29.15 -13.02 6.13
N ARG A 424 29.32 -14.21 6.72
CA ARG A 424 28.67 -15.44 6.24
C ARG A 424 27.16 -15.38 6.43
N TYR A 425 26.70 -14.90 7.59
CA TYR A 425 25.27 -14.74 7.86
C TYR A 425 24.62 -13.85 6.80
N LEU A 426 25.23 -12.69 6.50
CA LEU A 426 24.77 -11.79 5.45
C LEU A 426 24.75 -12.48 4.07
N PHE A 427 25.82 -13.18 3.67
CA PHE A 427 25.83 -13.87 2.37
C PHE A 427 24.69 -14.86 2.21
N ARG A 428 24.45 -15.68 3.25
CA ARG A 428 23.39 -16.70 3.25
C ARG A 428 22.00 -16.08 3.34
N ALA A 429 21.84 -14.98 4.07
CA ALA A 429 20.62 -14.18 4.05
C ALA A 429 20.33 -13.60 2.65
N ALA A 430 21.35 -13.09 1.94
CA ALA A 430 21.20 -12.61 0.57
C ALA A 430 20.77 -13.73 -0.40
N CYS A 431 21.29 -14.95 -0.23
CA CYS A 431 20.83 -16.13 -0.98
C CYS A 431 19.35 -16.43 -0.69
N TYR A 432 18.94 -16.36 0.57
CA TYR A 432 17.55 -16.54 0.97
C TYR A 432 16.62 -15.47 0.35
N PHE A 433 17.01 -14.19 0.39
CA PHE A 433 16.25 -13.09 -0.23
C PHE A 433 16.10 -13.22 -1.75
N ASN A 434 17.05 -13.90 -2.43
CA ASN A 434 16.99 -14.16 -3.86
C ASN A 434 16.34 -15.51 -4.21
N SER A 435 15.69 -16.16 -3.25
CA SER A 435 14.95 -17.41 -3.47
C SER A 435 13.49 -17.18 -3.93
N PRO A 436 12.90 -18.12 -4.68
CA PRO A 436 13.55 -19.28 -5.28
C PRO A 436 14.52 -18.91 -6.41
N THR A 437 15.54 -19.75 -6.63
CA THR A 437 16.23 -19.81 -7.92
C THR A 437 15.59 -20.90 -8.79
N MET A 438 15.88 -20.95 -10.09
CA MET A 438 15.28 -21.94 -10.99
C MET A 438 16.29 -22.98 -11.47
N VAL A 439 15.92 -24.24 -11.40
CA VAL A 439 16.70 -25.36 -11.95
C VAL A 439 16.05 -25.90 -13.22
N PRO A 440 16.81 -26.20 -14.29
CA PRO A 440 16.27 -26.84 -15.49
C PRO A 440 15.71 -28.23 -15.19
N THR A 441 14.56 -28.56 -15.79
CA THR A 441 13.94 -29.89 -15.75
C THR A 441 13.62 -30.35 -17.17
N SER A 442 13.20 -31.62 -17.33
CA SER A 442 12.76 -32.15 -18.63
C SER A 442 11.51 -31.44 -19.19
N SER A 443 10.73 -30.77 -18.33
CA SER A 443 9.49 -30.06 -18.69
C SER A 443 9.60 -28.53 -18.62
N GLY A 444 10.80 -27.98 -18.35
CA GLY A 444 11.02 -26.53 -18.25
C GLY A 444 11.97 -26.18 -17.11
N GLN A 445 11.45 -25.49 -16.10
CA GLN A 445 12.19 -25.08 -14.90
C GLN A 445 11.38 -25.40 -13.64
N ALA A 446 12.06 -25.66 -12.53
CA ALA A 446 11.45 -25.82 -11.22
C ALA A 446 12.11 -24.90 -10.19
N PRO A 447 11.36 -24.35 -9.23
CA PRO A 447 11.92 -23.52 -8.18
C PRO A 447 12.73 -24.35 -7.18
N LEU A 448 13.90 -23.84 -6.79
CA LEU A 448 14.73 -24.33 -5.70
C LEU A 448 14.82 -23.25 -4.62
N MET A 449 14.22 -23.52 -3.46
CA MET A 449 14.25 -22.64 -2.30
C MET A 449 15.57 -22.79 -1.54
N TYR A 450 16.12 -21.69 -1.04
CA TYR A 450 17.25 -21.73 -0.11
C TYR A 450 16.79 -22.25 1.25
N ASN A 451 17.55 -23.16 1.85
CA ASN A 451 17.23 -23.70 3.17
C ASN A 451 17.55 -22.66 4.26
N PRO A 452 16.56 -22.18 5.04
CA PRO A 452 16.79 -21.16 6.06
C PRO A 452 17.73 -21.63 7.18
N ASP A 453 17.83 -22.93 7.45
CA ASP A 453 18.74 -23.46 8.48
C ASP A 453 20.21 -23.23 8.12
N ASP A 454 20.52 -23.12 6.82
CA ASP A 454 21.88 -22.82 6.35
C ASP A 454 22.32 -21.42 6.81
N ILE A 455 21.40 -20.47 7.05
CA ILE A 455 21.76 -19.12 7.49
C ILE A 455 22.46 -19.16 8.86
N ALA A 456 22.07 -20.08 9.75
CA ALA A 456 22.51 -20.09 11.14
C ALA A 456 23.89 -20.75 11.37
N THR A 457 24.39 -21.58 10.46
CA THR A 457 25.64 -22.34 10.64
C THR A 457 26.85 -21.82 9.83
N ASP A 458 28.06 -21.80 10.42
CA ASP A 458 29.30 -21.51 9.67
C ASP A 458 29.70 -22.69 8.78
N SER A 459 29.27 -23.91 9.12
CA SER A 459 29.60 -25.10 8.34
C SER A 459 29.03 -24.98 6.93
N LEU A 460 29.84 -25.37 5.95
CA LEU A 460 29.41 -25.48 4.57
C LEU A 460 28.48 -26.70 4.44
N THR A 461 27.24 -26.48 3.99
CA THR A 461 26.25 -27.53 3.82
C THR A 461 26.06 -27.87 2.35
N SER A 462 25.62 -29.09 2.07
CA SER A 462 25.32 -29.52 0.70
C SER A 462 24.16 -28.73 0.09
N THR A 463 23.15 -28.40 0.90
CA THR A 463 21.98 -27.58 0.48
C THR A 463 22.38 -26.16 0.09
N HIS A 464 23.31 -25.54 0.83
CA HIS A 464 23.87 -24.24 0.46
C HIS A 464 24.58 -24.29 -0.91
N LEU A 465 25.46 -25.28 -1.09
CA LEU A 465 26.22 -25.44 -2.33
C LEU A 465 25.33 -25.76 -3.54
N GLU A 466 24.32 -26.61 -3.35
CA GLU A 466 23.34 -26.94 -4.39
C GLU A 466 22.60 -25.68 -4.86
N TRP A 467 22.08 -24.89 -3.91
CA TRP A 467 21.39 -23.66 -4.23
C TRP A 467 22.32 -22.65 -4.91
N LEU A 468 23.54 -22.47 -4.39
CA LEU A 468 24.50 -21.52 -4.95
C LEU A 468 24.86 -21.85 -6.40
N HIS A 469 25.11 -23.13 -6.70
CA HIS A 469 25.34 -23.57 -8.08
C HIS A 469 24.11 -23.35 -8.97
N ALA A 470 22.90 -23.61 -8.47
CA ALA A 470 21.67 -23.36 -9.20
C ALA A 470 21.50 -21.86 -9.49
N PHE A 471 21.73 -20.99 -8.51
CA PHE A 471 21.65 -19.55 -8.64
C PHE A 471 22.64 -18.98 -9.65
N GLN A 472 23.89 -19.42 -9.60
CA GLN A 472 24.92 -18.99 -10.54
C GLN A 472 24.58 -19.39 -11.99
N ARG A 473 24.11 -20.64 -12.18
CA ARG A 473 23.62 -21.11 -13.49
C ARG A 473 22.41 -20.32 -13.96
N PHE A 474 21.41 -20.15 -13.09
CA PHE A 474 20.17 -19.46 -13.42
C PHE A 474 20.42 -17.99 -13.76
N SER A 475 21.35 -17.32 -13.08
CA SER A 475 21.70 -15.91 -13.33
C SER A 475 22.67 -15.70 -14.51
N GLN A 476 23.10 -16.79 -15.15
CA GLN A 476 24.10 -16.80 -16.23
C GLN A 476 25.39 -16.08 -15.81
N ILE A 477 25.91 -16.42 -14.63
CA ILE A 477 27.23 -16.00 -14.13
C ILE A 477 28.13 -17.24 -13.98
N PRO A 478 29.46 -17.08 -13.82
CA PRO A 478 30.35 -18.22 -13.61
C PRO A 478 29.90 -19.11 -12.45
N VAL A 479 29.88 -20.42 -12.67
CA VAL A 479 29.45 -21.42 -11.67
C VAL A 479 30.65 -21.84 -10.85
N THR A 480 31.02 -21.00 -9.89
CA THR A 480 32.21 -21.20 -9.04
C THR A 480 31.92 -21.97 -7.76
N GLY A 481 30.66 -21.99 -7.30
CA GLY A 481 30.31 -22.53 -5.98
C GLY A 481 30.86 -21.70 -4.82
N THR A 482 31.28 -20.46 -5.08
CA THR A 482 31.85 -19.55 -4.08
C THR A 482 31.13 -18.21 -4.06
N HIS A 483 31.44 -17.38 -3.08
CA HIS A 483 30.92 -16.02 -2.87
C HIS A 483 31.81 -14.97 -3.56
N ASP A 484 32.23 -15.22 -4.80
CA ASP A 484 33.03 -14.25 -5.55
C ASP A 484 32.28 -12.91 -5.76
N TYR A 485 33.01 -11.88 -6.19
CA TYR A 485 32.44 -10.55 -6.42
C TYR A 485 31.22 -10.59 -7.36
N THR A 486 31.28 -11.38 -8.42
CA THR A 486 30.18 -11.52 -9.38
C THR A 486 28.92 -12.08 -8.72
N THR A 487 29.08 -13.06 -7.85
CA THR A 487 27.99 -13.67 -7.07
C THR A 487 27.40 -12.68 -6.08
N TRP A 488 28.25 -11.97 -5.32
CA TRP A 488 27.79 -10.90 -4.42
C TRP A 488 27.02 -9.83 -5.18
N ALA A 489 27.57 -9.29 -6.27
CA ALA A 489 26.92 -8.26 -7.04
C ALA A 489 25.55 -8.72 -7.57
N GLN A 490 25.45 -9.96 -8.05
CA GLN A 490 24.19 -10.53 -8.55
C GLN A 490 23.12 -10.70 -7.46
N LEU A 491 23.53 -11.01 -6.23
CA LEU A 491 22.63 -11.09 -5.07
C LEU A 491 22.18 -9.71 -4.57
N LEU A 492 23.04 -8.69 -4.70
CA LEU A 492 22.86 -7.39 -4.05
C LEU A 492 22.17 -6.34 -4.91
N VAL A 493 22.40 -6.34 -6.23
CA VAL A 493 21.87 -5.33 -7.15
C VAL A 493 21.38 -5.97 -8.45
N SER A 494 20.34 -5.40 -9.05
CA SER A 494 19.69 -5.97 -10.24
C SER A 494 20.60 -6.06 -11.48
N SER A 495 21.60 -5.19 -11.58
CA SER A 495 22.58 -5.17 -12.67
C SER A 495 23.65 -6.25 -12.54
N GLY A 496 23.85 -6.81 -11.33
CA GLY A 496 25.00 -7.66 -11.04
C GLY A 496 26.33 -6.93 -11.28
N ASP A 497 27.38 -7.69 -11.62
CA ASP A 497 28.65 -7.14 -12.06
C ASP A 497 28.51 -6.57 -13.49
N THR A 498 28.55 -5.24 -13.61
CA THR A 498 28.43 -4.53 -14.89
C THR A 498 29.64 -4.73 -15.82
N ASN A 499 30.74 -5.29 -15.32
CA ASN A 499 31.93 -5.62 -16.12
C ASN A 499 31.90 -7.04 -16.68
N ARG A 500 30.92 -7.86 -16.30
CA ARG A 500 30.81 -9.23 -16.82
C ARG A 500 30.55 -9.22 -18.32
N SER A 501 31.07 -10.23 -19.02
CA SER A 501 30.81 -10.42 -20.45
C SER A 501 29.32 -10.55 -20.72
N ALA A 502 28.83 -9.86 -21.75
CA ALA A 502 27.45 -9.92 -22.20
C ALA A 502 27.38 -10.50 -23.62
N THR A 503 26.38 -11.32 -23.89
CA THR A 503 26.14 -11.93 -25.21
C THR A 503 25.06 -11.22 -26.00
N GLY A 504 24.36 -10.24 -25.41
CA GLY A 504 23.35 -9.42 -26.06
C GLY A 504 23.54 -7.93 -25.78
N CYS A 505 22.98 -7.11 -26.65
CA CYS A 505 22.86 -5.65 -26.47
C CYS A 505 21.50 -5.18 -27.00
N ASP A 506 21.12 -3.95 -26.69
CA ASP A 506 20.04 -3.23 -27.38
C ASP A 506 20.55 -1.84 -27.78
N CYS A 507 19.93 -1.23 -28.79
CA CYS A 507 20.29 0.12 -29.18
C CYS A 507 19.18 0.84 -29.94
N ILE A 508 19.21 2.18 -29.88
CA ILE A 508 18.35 3.03 -30.70
C ILE A 508 18.87 3.20 -32.13
N LYS A 509 20.19 3.06 -32.36
CA LYS A 509 20.78 3.31 -33.68
C LYS A 509 20.68 2.09 -34.59
N GLU A 510 20.58 2.35 -35.89
CA GLU A 510 20.61 1.32 -36.93
C GLU A 510 21.87 0.43 -36.85
N ILE A 511 21.68 -0.87 -37.10
CA ILE A 511 22.73 -1.85 -37.30
C ILE A 511 23.05 -1.97 -38.78
N THR A 512 24.04 -1.21 -39.21
CA THR A 512 24.64 -1.36 -40.54
C THR A 512 25.50 -2.63 -40.62
N ALA A 513 25.88 -3.06 -41.82
CA ALA A 513 26.73 -4.25 -42.00
C ALA A 513 28.06 -4.14 -41.23
N GLU A 514 28.69 -2.96 -41.26
CA GLU A 514 29.91 -2.67 -40.52
C GLU A 514 29.69 -2.79 -39.00
N ARG A 515 28.62 -2.18 -38.47
CA ARG A 515 28.28 -2.27 -37.05
C ARG A 515 27.92 -3.70 -36.63
N GLY A 516 27.18 -4.43 -37.46
CA GLY A 516 26.85 -5.84 -37.22
C GLY A 516 28.09 -6.70 -37.10
N LYS A 517 29.05 -6.53 -38.02
CA LYS A 517 30.36 -7.20 -37.95
C LYS A 517 31.12 -6.85 -36.68
N GLN A 518 31.17 -5.57 -36.31
CA GLN A 518 31.83 -5.10 -35.08
C GLN A 518 31.19 -5.73 -33.83
N LEU A 519 29.86 -5.76 -33.74
CA LEU A 519 29.12 -6.41 -32.65
C LEU A 519 29.45 -7.90 -32.58
N LYS A 520 29.45 -8.60 -33.71
CA LYS A 520 29.79 -10.03 -33.77
C LYS A 520 31.22 -10.30 -33.33
N THR A 521 32.19 -9.49 -33.81
CA THR A 521 33.60 -9.57 -33.40
C THR A 521 33.78 -9.30 -31.91
N ALA A 522 32.98 -8.40 -31.33
CA ALA A 522 32.97 -8.12 -29.89
C ALA A 522 32.31 -9.24 -29.05
N GLY A 523 31.83 -10.33 -29.67
CA GLY A 523 31.26 -11.48 -28.98
C GLY A 523 29.74 -11.42 -28.76
N TYR A 524 29.06 -10.37 -29.24
CA TYR A 524 27.60 -10.33 -29.19
C TYR A 524 26.99 -11.34 -30.16
N GLN A 525 25.85 -11.88 -29.76
CA GLN A 525 25.11 -12.91 -30.49
C GLN A 525 23.69 -12.47 -30.84
N ILE A 526 23.19 -11.43 -30.18
CA ILE A 526 21.81 -10.96 -30.32
C ILE A 526 21.71 -9.46 -30.03
N VAL A 527 20.89 -8.73 -30.80
CA VAL A 527 20.67 -7.29 -30.63
C VAL A 527 19.17 -6.94 -30.51
N GLY A 528 18.82 -6.07 -29.57
CA GLY A 528 17.48 -5.52 -29.40
C GLY A 528 17.29 -4.27 -30.26
N ARG A 529 16.20 -4.19 -31.01
CA ARG A 529 15.88 -3.03 -31.85
C ARG A 529 14.42 -2.61 -31.72
N TYR A 530 14.19 -1.30 -31.71
CA TYR A 530 12.85 -0.72 -31.57
C TYR A 530 12.08 -0.87 -32.87
N LEU A 531 10.86 -1.41 -32.82
CA LEU A 531 10.02 -1.58 -34.01
C LEU A 531 9.59 -0.25 -34.62
N ASP A 532 9.47 0.80 -33.81
CA ASP A 532 8.90 2.04 -34.29
C ASP A 532 9.28 3.28 -33.47
N GLU A 533 9.05 4.45 -34.07
CA GLU A 533 9.12 5.77 -33.44
C GLU A 533 7.88 6.57 -33.87
N HIS A 534 7.05 6.94 -32.90
CA HIS A 534 5.83 7.70 -33.16
C HIS A 534 6.06 9.19 -33.39
N LEU A 535 7.19 9.72 -32.91
CA LEU A 535 7.51 11.13 -33.06
C LEU A 535 7.94 11.43 -34.50
N PRO A 536 7.50 12.55 -35.08
CA PRO A 536 8.00 12.98 -36.38
C PRO A 536 9.46 13.46 -36.25
N PRO A 537 10.27 13.41 -37.34
CA PRO A 537 11.65 13.90 -37.32
C PRO A 537 11.83 15.37 -36.92
N THR A 538 10.76 16.16 -36.98
CA THR A 538 10.74 17.57 -36.56
C THR A 538 10.55 17.75 -35.05
N ASP A 539 10.19 16.70 -34.31
CA ASP A 539 10.00 16.76 -32.86
C ASP A 539 11.36 16.79 -32.13
N PRO A 540 11.56 17.68 -31.13
CA PRO A 540 12.82 17.78 -30.41
C PRO A 540 13.21 16.52 -29.63
N TYR A 541 12.27 15.62 -29.36
CA TYR A 541 12.50 14.35 -28.67
C TYR A 541 12.60 13.15 -29.63
N PHE A 542 12.62 13.39 -30.95
CA PHE A 542 12.82 12.34 -31.94
C PHE A 542 14.21 11.71 -31.83
N LEU A 543 14.27 10.39 -31.61
CA LEU A 543 15.53 9.64 -31.40
C LEU A 543 16.04 8.90 -32.63
N ASP A 544 15.21 8.85 -33.69
CA ASP A 544 15.42 8.01 -34.87
C ASP A 544 15.60 6.52 -34.53
N LYS A 545 14.87 6.03 -33.51
CA LYS A 545 15.14 4.72 -32.91
C LYS A 545 14.63 3.51 -33.69
N ALA A 546 13.65 3.72 -34.57
CA ALA A 546 12.96 2.67 -35.31
C ALA A 546 13.93 1.82 -36.15
N LEU A 547 13.65 0.52 -36.22
CA LEU A 547 14.29 -0.45 -37.12
C LEU A 547 14.12 0.04 -38.57
N LYS A 548 15.17 -0.06 -39.38
CA LYS A 548 15.16 0.43 -40.77
C LYS A 548 14.76 -0.66 -41.76
N PRO A 549 14.23 -0.29 -42.94
CA PRO A 549 14.00 -1.24 -44.03
C PRO A 549 15.30 -2.00 -44.38
N GLY A 550 15.25 -3.33 -44.41
CA GLY A 550 16.41 -4.19 -44.67
C GLY A 550 17.34 -4.45 -43.47
N GLU A 551 17.23 -3.68 -42.39
CA GLU A 551 18.12 -3.80 -41.20
C GLU A 551 18.04 -5.19 -40.56
N ALA A 552 16.84 -5.78 -40.48
CA ALA A 552 16.66 -7.14 -39.96
C ALA A 552 17.53 -8.17 -40.71
N GLN A 553 17.59 -8.07 -42.05
CA GLN A 553 18.43 -8.96 -42.86
C GLN A 553 19.91 -8.66 -42.64
N THR A 554 20.30 -7.38 -42.57
CA THR A 554 21.68 -6.98 -42.26
C THR A 554 22.18 -7.55 -40.92
N ILE A 555 21.32 -7.59 -39.90
CA ILE A 555 21.65 -8.20 -38.60
C ILE A 555 21.89 -9.71 -38.77
N LEU A 556 21.01 -10.40 -39.49
CA LEU A 556 21.13 -11.84 -39.74
C LEU A 556 22.37 -12.18 -40.57
N ASP A 557 22.67 -11.41 -41.61
CA ASP A 557 23.84 -11.58 -42.48
C ASP A 557 25.15 -11.38 -41.72
N ALA A 558 25.15 -10.54 -40.68
CA ALA A 558 26.28 -10.40 -39.75
C ALA A 558 26.44 -11.59 -38.79
N GLY A 559 25.56 -12.59 -38.85
CA GLY A 559 25.55 -13.75 -37.96
C GLY A 559 25.03 -13.45 -36.55
N LEU A 560 24.23 -12.39 -36.40
CA LEU A 560 23.54 -12.02 -35.16
C LEU A 560 22.08 -12.44 -35.21
N ARG A 561 21.46 -12.61 -34.05
CA ARG A 561 19.99 -12.67 -33.89
C ARG A 561 19.48 -11.27 -33.53
N PHE A 562 18.17 -11.05 -33.58
CA PHE A 562 17.58 -9.85 -32.96
C PHE A 562 16.26 -10.13 -32.26
N PHE A 563 15.90 -9.25 -31.33
CA PHE A 563 14.57 -9.24 -30.70
C PHE A 563 13.92 -7.85 -30.83
N PRO A 564 12.61 -7.80 -31.11
CA PRO A 564 11.89 -6.54 -31.27
C PRO A 564 11.49 -5.93 -29.92
N ILE A 565 11.70 -4.62 -29.79
CA ILE A 565 11.30 -3.79 -28.66
C ILE A 565 10.20 -2.82 -29.11
N PHE A 566 9.21 -2.58 -28.26
CA PHE A 566 8.20 -1.56 -28.48
C PHE A 566 8.12 -0.61 -27.28
N GLN A 567 8.31 0.68 -27.52
CA GLN A 567 8.27 1.69 -26.46
C GLN A 567 7.76 3.02 -27.00
N TYR A 568 6.55 3.39 -26.60
CA TYR A 568 6.01 4.74 -26.75
C TYR A 568 5.74 5.33 -25.36
N ASN A 569 6.35 6.47 -25.05
CA ASN A 569 6.11 7.24 -23.82
C ASN A 569 6.13 6.40 -22.52
N GLY A 570 7.01 5.40 -22.44
CA GLY A 570 7.01 4.38 -21.37
C GLY A 570 7.49 4.85 -20.00
N THR A 571 7.74 6.15 -19.81
CA THR A 571 8.44 6.71 -18.65
C THR A 571 7.53 7.34 -17.58
N GLN A 572 6.21 7.25 -17.74
CA GLN A 572 5.25 7.82 -16.78
C GLN A 572 3.92 7.06 -16.76
N LEU A 573 3.30 6.99 -15.57
CA LEU A 573 2.09 6.23 -15.27
C LEU A 573 0.93 6.48 -16.25
N GLY A 574 0.67 7.75 -16.60
CA GLY A 574 -0.44 8.16 -17.47
C GLY A 574 -0.40 7.59 -18.89
N ASN A 575 0.70 6.95 -19.30
CA ASN A 575 0.82 6.26 -20.59
C ASN A 575 0.43 4.79 -20.56
N PHE A 576 0.19 4.24 -19.37
CA PHE A 576 -0.26 2.87 -19.19
C PHE A 576 -1.77 2.86 -18.97
N THR A 577 -2.50 2.64 -20.07
CA THR A 577 -3.97 2.45 -20.06
C THR A 577 -4.32 1.30 -20.99
N TYR A 578 -5.48 0.66 -20.77
CA TYR A 578 -5.96 -0.41 -21.64
C TYR A 578 -6.02 0.01 -23.11
N LEU A 579 -6.63 1.16 -23.42
CA LEU A 579 -6.78 1.64 -24.81
C LEU A 579 -5.42 1.87 -25.48
N LYS A 580 -4.50 2.55 -24.78
CA LYS A 580 -3.13 2.73 -25.30
C LYS A 580 -2.42 1.40 -25.55
N GLY A 581 -2.57 0.43 -24.64
CA GLY A 581 -1.99 -0.90 -24.81
C GLY A 581 -2.57 -1.65 -26.01
N TYR A 582 -3.89 -1.58 -26.19
CA TYR A 582 -4.58 -2.19 -27.32
C TYR A 582 -4.13 -1.62 -28.66
N ASP A 583 -4.08 -0.28 -28.79
CA ASP A 583 -3.59 0.38 -30.01
C ASP A 583 -2.12 0.04 -30.27
N GLN A 584 -1.28 0.11 -29.23
CA GLN A 584 0.15 -0.17 -29.35
C GLN A 584 0.43 -1.65 -29.68
N GLY A 585 -0.38 -2.59 -29.18
CA GLY A 585 -0.32 -4.00 -29.59
C GLY A 585 -0.56 -4.18 -31.09
N LYS A 586 -1.54 -3.45 -31.66
CA LYS A 586 -1.84 -3.48 -33.10
C LYS A 586 -0.74 -2.82 -33.93
N ILE A 587 -0.21 -1.68 -33.48
CA ILE A 587 0.91 -1.01 -34.15
C ILE A 587 2.15 -1.91 -34.16
N ALA A 588 2.50 -2.50 -33.01
CA ALA A 588 3.62 -3.42 -32.91
C ALA A 588 3.48 -4.62 -33.85
N HIS A 589 2.27 -5.19 -33.96
CA HIS A 589 1.97 -6.25 -34.92
C HIS A 589 2.26 -5.81 -36.36
N GLN A 590 1.70 -4.67 -36.78
CA GLN A 590 1.86 -4.20 -38.14
C GLN A 590 3.32 -3.90 -38.46
N LYS A 591 4.05 -3.24 -37.56
CA LYS A 591 5.48 -2.94 -37.75
C LYS A 591 6.33 -4.20 -37.82
N ALA A 592 6.02 -5.21 -37.00
CA ALA A 592 6.69 -6.50 -37.09
C ALA A 592 6.44 -7.19 -38.45
N LEU A 593 5.23 -7.08 -39.03
CA LEU A 593 4.93 -7.56 -40.38
C LEU A 593 5.71 -6.79 -41.45
N ASP A 594 5.76 -5.45 -41.36
CA ASP A 594 6.45 -4.59 -42.31
C ASP A 594 7.95 -4.93 -42.38
N HIS A 595 8.55 -5.27 -41.24
CA HIS A 595 9.93 -5.74 -41.13
C HIS A 595 10.11 -7.24 -41.39
N ARG A 596 9.05 -7.95 -41.81
CA ARG A 596 9.05 -9.38 -42.13
C ARG A 596 9.50 -10.28 -40.97
N ILE A 597 9.20 -9.87 -39.75
CA ILE A 597 9.49 -10.67 -38.56
C ILE A 597 8.60 -11.93 -38.57
N PRO A 598 9.18 -13.14 -38.41
CA PRO A 598 8.45 -14.39 -38.50
C PRO A 598 7.40 -14.54 -37.38
N PRO A 599 6.32 -15.31 -37.62
CA PRO A 599 5.31 -15.59 -36.60
C PRO A 599 5.93 -16.31 -35.39
N GLY A 600 5.38 -16.07 -34.20
CA GLY A 600 5.87 -16.62 -32.93
C GLY A 600 6.99 -15.81 -32.28
N ALA A 601 7.52 -14.77 -32.95
CA ALA A 601 8.47 -13.86 -32.31
C ALA A 601 7.82 -13.10 -31.14
N CYS A 602 8.63 -12.80 -30.13
CA CYS A 602 8.20 -12.07 -28.94
C CYS A 602 8.60 -10.59 -29.01
N VAL A 603 7.62 -9.69 -28.88
CA VAL A 603 7.84 -8.23 -28.81
C VAL A 603 7.85 -7.77 -27.36
N TYR A 604 8.91 -7.10 -26.92
CA TYR A 604 9.02 -6.59 -25.55
C TYR A 604 8.44 -5.17 -25.43
N PHE A 605 7.37 -5.03 -24.66
CA PHE A 605 6.74 -3.73 -24.40
C PHE A 605 7.31 -3.12 -23.11
N ALA A 606 7.70 -1.84 -23.17
CA ALA A 606 8.49 -1.20 -22.13
C ALA A 606 7.67 -0.42 -21.08
N VAL A 607 7.92 -0.76 -19.82
CA VAL A 607 7.60 0.00 -18.60
C VAL A 607 8.91 0.57 -18.07
N ASP A 608 9.25 1.78 -18.48
CA ASP A 608 10.57 2.38 -18.32
C ASP A 608 10.57 3.49 -17.26
N TYR A 609 10.05 3.16 -16.07
CA TYR A 609 10.07 4.01 -14.89
C TYR A 609 9.96 3.17 -13.62
N ASP A 610 10.17 3.80 -12.46
CA ASP A 610 10.03 3.15 -11.16
C ASP A 610 8.55 2.92 -10.78
N ALA A 611 7.92 1.93 -11.41
CA ALA A 611 6.54 1.55 -11.12
C ALA A 611 6.43 0.80 -9.79
N MET A 612 5.59 1.33 -8.89
CA MET A 612 5.25 0.72 -7.61
C MET A 612 4.10 -0.30 -7.76
N ASP A 613 3.84 -1.12 -6.74
CA ASP A 613 2.73 -2.11 -6.79
C ASP A 613 1.38 -1.49 -7.15
N VAL A 614 1.09 -0.29 -6.61
CA VAL A 614 -0.15 0.42 -6.94
C VAL A 614 -0.21 0.78 -8.42
N ASP A 615 0.89 1.24 -9.02
CA ASP A 615 0.97 1.57 -10.44
C ASP A 615 0.76 0.32 -11.30
N ILE A 616 1.32 -0.81 -10.85
CA ILE A 616 1.20 -2.10 -11.53
C ILE A 616 -0.28 -2.52 -11.58
N ASP A 617 -0.98 -2.46 -10.46
CA ASP A 617 -2.38 -2.86 -10.35
C ASP A 617 -3.33 -1.88 -11.07
N THR A 618 -3.12 -0.58 -10.96
CA THR A 618 -4.05 0.42 -11.52
C THR A 618 -3.88 0.66 -13.01
N ASN A 619 -2.67 0.51 -13.55
CA ASN A 619 -2.34 1.02 -14.89
C ASN A 619 -1.54 0.04 -15.76
N VAL A 620 -0.44 -0.53 -15.23
CA VAL A 620 0.45 -1.39 -16.04
C VAL A 620 -0.28 -2.68 -16.44
N LYS A 621 -0.94 -3.38 -15.51
CA LYS A 621 -1.72 -4.58 -15.82
C LYS A 621 -2.83 -4.32 -16.86
N PRO A 622 -3.69 -3.29 -16.70
CA PRO A 622 -4.64 -2.90 -17.74
C PRO A 622 -4.00 -2.61 -19.10
N TYR A 623 -2.85 -1.93 -19.14
CA TYR A 623 -2.12 -1.70 -20.40
C TYR A 623 -1.72 -3.01 -21.08
N PHE A 624 -1.13 -3.98 -20.35
CA PHE A 624 -0.76 -5.27 -20.93
C PHE A 624 -1.96 -6.14 -21.32
N GLN A 625 -3.10 -6.01 -20.63
CA GLN A 625 -4.35 -6.62 -21.07
C GLN A 625 -4.81 -6.06 -22.42
N GLY A 626 -4.63 -4.74 -22.62
CA GLY A 626 -4.80 -4.09 -23.91
C GLY A 626 -3.86 -4.65 -24.97
N VAL A 627 -2.56 -4.71 -24.71
CA VAL A 627 -1.55 -5.28 -25.62
C VAL A 627 -1.93 -6.69 -26.08
N LYS A 628 -2.30 -7.55 -25.12
CA LYS A 628 -2.78 -8.91 -25.38
C LYS A 628 -4.00 -8.92 -26.29
N ALA A 629 -4.99 -8.07 -26.03
CA ALA A 629 -6.19 -7.96 -26.86
C ALA A 629 -5.90 -7.46 -28.28
N GLY A 630 -5.05 -6.45 -28.43
CA GLY A 630 -4.67 -5.91 -29.73
C GLY A 630 -3.91 -6.94 -30.61
N LEU A 631 -3.01 -7.72 -30.01
CA LEU A 631 -2.34 -8.82 -30.69
C LEU A 631 -3.31 -9.96 -31.05
N ALA A 632 -4.27 -10.26 -30.18
CA ALA A 632 -5.26 -11.30 -30.39
C ALA A 632 -6.22 -10.98 -31.54
N GLU A 633 -6.64 -9.73 -31.67
CA GLU A 633 -7.48 -9.28 -32.79
C GLU A 633 -6.81 -9.51 -34.15
N LEU A 634 -5.48 -9.39 -34.20
CA LEU A 634 -4.69 -9.65 -35.39
C LEU A 634 -4.18 -11.10 -35.44
N GLY A 635 -4.89 -12.02 -34.80
CA GLY A 635 -4.68 -13.46 -34.93
C GLY A 635 -3.54 -14.04 -34.09
N ASN A 636 -3.05 -13.34 -33.06
CA ASN A 636 -1.98 -13.82 -32.17
C ASN A 636 -0.70 -14.27 -32.90
N ARG A 637 -0.37 -13.60 -34.02
CA ARG A 637 0.82 -13.92 -34.81
C ARG A 637 2.13 -13.77 -34.03
N TYR A 638 2.17 -12.84 -33.07
CA TYR A 638 3.33 -12.54 -32.22
C TYR A 638 2.94 -12.70 -30.75
N THR A 639 3.90 -13.11 -29.92
CA THR A 639 3.75 -13.06 -28.46
C THR A 639 4.25 -11.73 -27.93
N TYR A 640 3.90 -11.40 -26.69
CA TYR A 640 4.42 -10.22 -26.01
C TYR A 640 5.25 -10.61 -24.78
N GLY A 641 6.31 -9.83 -24.57
CA GLY A 641 7.12 -9.82 -23.38
C GLY A 641 7.05 -8.44 -22.73
N VAL A 642 7.65 -8.33 -21.57
CA VAL A 642 7.68 -7.10 -20.79
C VAL A 642 9.12 -6.66 -20.58
N TYR A 643 9.39 -5.37 -20.78
CA TYR A 643 10.55 -4.69 -20.25
C TYR A 643 10.16 -3.89 -19.02
N GLY A 644 10.93 -4.02 -17.94
CA GLY A 644 10.73 -3.26 -16.71
C GLY A 644 11.48 -3.85 -15.52
N SER A 645 11.20 -3.33 -14.33
CA SER A 645 11.79 -3.83 -13.08
C SER A 645 11.42 -5.30 -12.83
N ARG A 646 12.18 -5.99 -11.96
CA ARG A 646 11.93 -7.40 -11.61
C ARG A 646 10.49 -7.63 -11.16
N ASN A 647 9.92 -6.73 -10.34
CA ASN A 647 8.53 -6.81 -9.88
C ASN A 647 7.53 -6.64 -11.04
N VAL A 648 7.71 -5.62 -11.89
CA VAL A 648 6.88 -5.42 -13.09
C VAL A 648 6.90 -6.65 -13.98
N CYS A 649 8.09 -7.16 -14.28
CA CYS A 649 8.27 -8.36 -15.09
C CYS A 649 7.55 -9.57 -14.50
N THR A 650 7.74 -9.81 -13.20
CA THR A 650 7.12 -10.90 -12.45
C THR A 650 5.59 -10.81 -12.51
N ARG A 651 5.02 -9.68 -12.11
CA ARG A 651 3.56 -9.54 -12.00
C ARG A 651 2.85 -9.53 -13.34
N VAL A 652 3.40 -8.86 -14.35
CA VAL A 652 2.81 -8.89 -15.70
C VAL A 652 2.87 -10.30 -16.30
N SER A 653 3.95 -11.05 -16.05
CA SER A 653 4.07 -12.44 -16.51
C SER A 653 3.03 -13.34 -15.86
N PHE A 654 2.93 -13.33 -14.53
CA PHE A 654 2.02 -14.22 -13.79
C PHE A 654 0.54 -13.86 -13.94
N GLU A 655 0.21 -12.57 -14.03
CA GLU A 655 -1.19 -12.13 -13.92
C GLU A 655 -1.82 -11.71 -15.24
N VAL A 656 -1.02 -11.44 -16.27
CA VAL A 656 -1.52 -11.06 -17.60
C VAL A 656 -1.10 -12.08 -18.66
N GLY A 657 0.05 -12.72 -18.46
CA GLY A 657 0.56 -13.79 -19.31
C GLY A 657 1.65 -13.35 -20.28
N ALA A 658 2.48 -12.36 -19.93
CA ALA A 658 3.67 -12.05 -20.72
C ALA A 658 4.60 -13.26 -20.80
N ARG A 659 5.09 -13.55 -22.01
CA ARG A 659 5.84 -14.77 -22.28
C ARG A 659 7.26 -14.73 -21.72
N TRP A 660 7.95 -13.60 -21.88
CA TRP A 660 9.34 -13.41 -21.49
C TRP A 660 9.57 -12.04 -20.86
N SER A 661 10.59 -11.96 -20.02
CA SER A 661 11.00 -10.73 -19.33
C SER A 661 12.37 -10.22 -19.81
N LEU A 662 12.42 -8.96 -20.25
CA LEU A 662 13.65 -8.17 -20.44
C LEU A 662 13.80 -7.27 -19.21
N VAL A 663 14.60 -7.70 -18.25
CA VAL A 663 14.69 -7.01 -16.95
C VAL A 663 15.50 -5.71 -17.10
N SER A 664 14.97 -4.60 -16.59
CA SER A 664 15.66 -3.30 -16.50
C SER A 664 16.70 -3.30 -15.37
N GLY A 665 17.69 -4.20 -15.45
CA GLY A 665 18.66 -4.46 -14.39
C GLY A 665 19.55 -3.27 -14.04
N MET A 666 19.86 -2.42 -15.01
CA MET A 666 20.69 -1.22 -14.84
C MET A 666 20.02 -0.17 -13.95
N SER A 667 18.68 -0.19 -13.86
CA SER A 667 17.88 0.66 -12.99
C SER A 667 17.83 0.09 -11.56
N TRP A 668 19.00 -0.14 -10.96
CA TRP A 668 19.13 -0.77 -9.64
C TRP A 668 18.52 0.06 -8.50
N GLY A 669 18.25 1.36 -8.74
CA GLY A 669 17.53 2.22 -7.81
C GLY A 669 16.00 2.13 -7.89
N TYR A 670 15.44 1.43 -8.88
CA TYR A 670 14.00 1.22 -8.96
C TYR A 670 13.53 0.33 -7.83
N SER A 671 12.48 0.75 -7.14
CA SER A 671 11.82 0.04 -6.05
C SER A 671 11.44 -1.38 -6.45
N GLY A 672 10.94 -1.58 -7.67
CA GLY A 672 10.63 -2.93 -8.18
C GLY A 672 11.84 -3.84 -8.48
N ASN A 673 13.07 -3.34 -8.32
CA ASN A 673 14.31 -4.13 -8.37
C ASN A 673 14.90 -4.40 -6.97
N LEU A 674 14.45 -3.67 -5.95
CA LEU A 674 14.91 -3.78 -4.57
C LEU A 674 13.98 -4.72 -3.83
N GLY A 675 14.45 -5.93 -3.55
CA GLY A 675 13.67 -6.93 -2.80
C GLY A 675 12.99 -8.00 -3.64
N TYR A 676 13.25 -8.04 -4.94
CA TYR A 676 12.63 -9.00 -5.87
C TYR A 676 13.71 -9.88 -6.52
N PRO A 677 13.52 -11.21 -6.57
CA PRO A 677 14.42 -12.11 -7.28
C PRO A 677 14.30 -11.93 -8.80
N LEU A 678 15.27 -12.49 -9.53
CA LEU A 678 15.21 -12.49 -10.99
C LEU A 678 13.99 -13.32 -11.47
N PRO A 679 13.13 -12.80 -12.38
CA PRO A 679 11.92 -13.50 -12.81
C PRO A 679 12.21 -14.85 -13.46
N GLU A 680 11.37 -15.86 -13.24
CA GLU A 680 11.57 -17.21 -13.82
C GLU A 680 11.72 -17.20 -15.35
N ASN A 681 10.98 -16.34 -16.02
CA ASN A 681 10.95 -16.21 -17.47
C ASN A 681 11.86 -15.09 -17.99
N TRP A 682 12.89 -14.70 -17.22
CA TRP A 682 13.87 -13.74 -17.72
C TRP A 682 14.60 -14.32 -18.93
N SER A 683 14.55 -13.60 -20.04
CA SER A 683 15.28 -13.94 -21.26
C SER A 683 16.49 -13.03 -21.45
N PHE A 684 16.44 -11.85 -20.84
CA PHE A 684 17.49 -10.85 -20.86
C PHE A 684 17.48 -10.05 -19.56
N ASN A 685 18.67 -9.64 -19.11
CA ASN A 685 18.84 -8.68 -18.02
C ASN A 685 19.74 -7.56 -18.53
N GLN A 686 19.21 -6.35 -18.66
CA GLN A 686 19.97 -5.18 -19.12
C GLN A 686 20.88 -4.72 -17.98
N ILE A 687 22.18 -4.93 -18.11
CA ILE A 687 23.15 -4.69 -17.01
C ILE A 687 24.01 -3.43 -17.19
N ARG A 688 24.01 -2.82 -18.38
CA ARG A 688 24.83 -1.65 -18.72
C ARG A 688 24.25 -0.86 -19.87
#